data_AF-A0A167KGB2-F1
#
_entry.id   AF-A0A167KGB2-F1
#
_cell.length_a   1.000
_cell.length_b   1.000
_cell.length_c   1.000
_cell.angle_alpha   90.00
_cell.angle_beta   90.00
_cell.angle_gamma   90.00
#
_symmetry.space_group_name_H-M   'P 1'
#
loop_
_entity.id
_entity.type
_entity.pdbx_description
1 polymer ?
#
loop_
_entity_poly.entity_id
_entity_poly.type
_entity_poly.pdbx_seq_one_letter_code
_entity_poly.pdbx_strand_id
1 'polypeptide(L)'
;MAEPSTVDPGPKPTGIVEQALWLAAQRPRIPTDEATVKAIVEELKACGTEEAFGEICKRIEASVYLTYQADMSSGISRELYGAIQRLKVGYFGVGKDTGQKMDDDCKAYLAQEVHLAFQPPPPVPVPNAHPVQLTFVDVTAQHRTFGEDDVWAPEVVDAALDEPWDDAFFRLRTQANRKYRHPYLPAVTLNVLRAGTEVRIGRTELAFTVSDHLATQGGATEVQYIHADDDHYTAQNAWAHSPELRKFTTWTRELPEWFKTPETWVDPVPPASFSLPERPSEGFWVAVPTLCFPVSGRLPLPGTTTPDRIAKVTYIAARSWPNQPEPSPYISIEKDQDVCLPADRLVPPLTVEQATSLLGRMVQWSDLEPGQESYKNKYQSRELDFAYALDTVEMKLYMRNPHGQHQSAYTLDLTETAQSVHTWKPNADGTPRKEKEHYRKGEWGLRARVCMWVGPVTLPADRDALGIRTGGTEDKKRRKEAHKAAYHAFINKVRGSIKLLNAEEMTTAPFEVGKDGTLLVGDIHACRGLNDFTNLKNVRPGVWKSWFTWVGPDSEHAQYEGGVEAVHMQFLSDGNVDYTNPPASPQPSEEAARLAEELESAKWERLCTLSVDAGGCGIIARSALSKGGFLRSKLVEIDTILETLADGGSDSMYLSPTAVPGGIVCPSGPGDGGYDVLGKKDAQGRVVRVMCDFWTDWMKRQDNPDDVDEDDEDESLGNVVDQPEVFTGRQSFASGPLLPNVGK
;
A
#
# COMPACT_ATOMS: atom_id res chain seq x y z
N MET A 1 17.67 18.35 -65.75
CA MET A 1 17.43 18.02 -64.34
C MET A 1 16.96 19.29 -63.68
N ALA A 2 15.68 19.38 -63.32
CA ALA A 2 15.13 20.53 -62.60
C ALA A 2 15.32 20.29 -61.10
N GLU A 3 15.83 21.28 -60.38
CA GLU A 3 15.97 21.23 -58.92
C GLU A 3 14.58 21.10 -58.27
N PRO A 4 14.44 20.29 -57.20
CA PRO A 4 13.19 20.16 -56.47
C PRO A 4 12.82 21.50 -55.84
N SER A 5 11.62 21.99 -56.11
CA SER A 5 11.15 23.27 -55.57
C SER A 5 10.99 23.17 -54.06
N THR A 6 11.75 23.98 -53.32
CA THR A 6 11.60 24.15 -51.87
C THR A 6 10.30 24.90 -51.57
N VAL A 7 9.30 24.17 -51.12
CA VAL A 7 8.07 24.76 -50.56
C VAL A 7 8.45 25.48 -49.28
N ASP A 8 8.29 26.80 -49.25
CA ASP A 8 8.60 27.65 -48.09
C ASP A 8 7.69 27.27 -46.90
N PRO A 9 8.23 26.65 -45.84
CA PRO A 9 7.42 26.26 -44.70
C PRO A 9 7.10 27.54 -43.93
N GLY A 10 5.80 27.87 -43.81
CA GLY A 10 5.33 29.12 -43.21
C GLY A 10 5.93 29.47 -41.83
N PRO A 11 5.61 30.65 -41.30
CA PRO A 11 6.29 31.23 -40.13
C PRO A 11 6.34 30.29 -38.92
N LYS A 12 7.50 30.25 -38.25
CA LYS A 12 7.75 29.43 -37.06
C LYS A 12 6.75 29.78 -35.95
N PRO A 13 5.98 28.81 -35.45
CA PRO A 13 4.99 29.07 -34.40
C PRO A 13 5.65 29.38 -33.05
N THR A 14 4.90 29.95 -32.11
CA THR A 14 5.42 30.44 -30.82
C THR A 14 5.25 29.47 -29.65
N GLY A 15 4.28 28.55 -29.73
CA GLY A 15 4.09 27.53 -28.69
C GLY A 15 5.11 26.40 -28.80
N ILE A 16 5.55 25.87 -27.65
CA ILE A 16 6.62 24.86 -27.55
C ILE A 16 6.25 23.59 -28.35
N VAL A 17 4.96 23.24 -28.38
CA VAL A 17 4.43 22.06 -29.05
C VAL A 17 4.39 22.26 -30.57
N GLU A 18 3.92 23.43 -31.00
CA GLU A 18 3.85 23.81 -32.40
C GLU A 18 5.25 23.99 -33.00
N GLN A 19 6.21 24.48 -32.21
CA GLN A 19 7.62 24.56 -32.63
C GLN A 19 8.24 23.18 -32.84
N ALA A 20 7.94 22.22 -31.96
CA ALA A 20 8.41 20.85 -32.10
C ALA A 20 7.82 20.19 -33.37
N LEU A 21 6.53 20.39 -33.66
CA LEU A 21 5.87 19.88 -34.86
C LEU A 21 6.40 20.55 -36.14
N TRP A 22 6.59 21.87 -36.12
CA TRP A 22 7.16 22.63 -37.23
C TRP A 22 8.60 22.19 -37.54
N LEU A 23 9.40 21.92 -36.50
CA LEU A 23 10.75 21.36 -36.66
C LEU A 23 10.71 19.92 -37.19
N ALA A 24 9.84 19.06 -36.66
CA ALA A 24 9.73 17.66 -37.08
C ALA A 24 9.32 17.53 -38.56
N ALA A 25 8.41 18.37 -39.03
CA ALA A 25 7.97 18.40 -40.43
C ALA A 25 9.07 18.84 -41.42
N GLN A 26 10.12 19.52 -40.94
CA GLN A 26 11.25 19.99 -41.75
C GLN A 26 12.45 19.03 -41.74
N ARG A 27 12.44 17.99 -40.90
CA ARG A 27 13.52 17.01 -40.87
C ARG A 27 13.36 16.00 -42.02
N PRO A 28 14.44 15.65 -42.74
CA PRO A 28 14.40 14.57 -43.71
C PRO A 28 14.01 13.25 -43.04
N ARG A 29 13.29 12.37 -43.75
CA ARG A 29 12.98 11.01 -43.24
C ARG A 29 14.28 10.24 -42.97
N ILE A 30 14.31 9.50 -41.86
CA ILE A 30 15.53 8.97 -41.25
C ILE A 30 16.02 7.71 -42.00
N PRO A 31 17.26 7.66 -42.50
CA PRO A 31 17.89 6.41 -42.96
C PRO A 31 18.53 5.66 -41.78
N THR A 32 18.34 4.33 -41.70
CA THR A 32 18.64 3.56 -40.47
C THR A 32 19.04 2.09 -40.69
N ASP A 33 19.80 1.78 -41.75
CA ASP A 33 20.43 0.47 -41.86
C ASP A 33 21.76 0.40 -41.05
N GLU A 34 22.11 -0.79 -40.55
CA GLU A 34 23.30 -1.05 -39.73
C GLU A 34 24.61 -0.65 -40.45
N ALA A 35 24.66 -0.72 -41.78
CA ALA A 35 25.83 -0.32 -42.56
C ALA A 35 26.01 1.20 -42.53
N THR A 36 24.93 1.97 -42.57
CA THR A 36 24.97 3.43 -42.36
C THR A 36 25.48 3.80 -40.97
N VAL A 37 25.05 3.10 -39.91
CA VAL A 37 25.56 3.33 -38.54
C VAL A 37 27.05 3.02 -38.43
N LYS A 38 27.46 1.89 -39.00
CA LYS A 38 28.86 1.46 -39.00
C LYS A 38 29.73 2.43 -39.79
N ALA A 39 29.23 2.96 -40.92
CA ALA A 39 29.90 4.00 -41.69
C ALA A 39 30.08 5.28 -40.88
N ILE A 40 29.04 5.73 -40.16
CA ILE A 40 29.13 6.90 -39.27
C ILE A 40 30.13 6.67 -38.12
N VAL A 41 30.17 5.47 -37.54
CA VAL A 41 31.13 5.12 -36.47
C VAL A 41 32.56 5.12 -37.00
N GLU A 42 32.81 4.56 -38.18
CA GLU A 42 34.14 4.59 -38.81
C GLU A 42 34.54 6.02 -39.24
N GLU A 43 33.58 6.83 -39.69
CA GLU A 43 33.77 8.24 -40.01
C GLU A 43 34.08 9.08 -38.76
N LEU A 44 33.40 8.82 -37.63
CA LEU A 44 33.71 9.40 -36.32
C LEU A 44 35.11 8.98 -35.83
N LYS A 45 35.51 7.72 -36.04
CA LYS A 45 36.85 7.23 -35.69
C LYS A 45 37.94 7.88 -36.57
N ALA A 46 37.62 8.21 -37.81
CA ALA A 46 38.52 8.88 -38.76
C ALA A 46 38.50 10.42 -38.67
N CYS A 47 37.58 10.99 -37.87
CA CYS A 47 37.39 12.43 -37.75
C CYS A 47 38.57 13.11 -37.05
N GLY A 48 39.27 14.00 -37.77
CA GLY A 48 40.45 14.72 -37.26
C GLY A 48 40.25 16.21 -36.97
N THR A 49 39.08 16.78 -37.28
CA THR A 49 38.82 18.23 -37.16
C THR A 49 37.45 18.54 -36.55
N GLU A 50 37.33 19.67 -35.86
CA GLU A 50 36.11 20.14 -35.18
C GLU A 50 34.96 20.43 -36.16
N GLU A 51 35.28 20.94 -37.35
CA GLU A 51 34.31 21.27 -38.40
C GLU A 51 33.70 20.00 -39.02
N ALA A 52 34.53 18.98 -39.28
CA ALA A 52 34.06 17.66 -39.72
C ALA A 52 33.23 16.97 -38.63
N PHE A 53 33.65 17.09 -37.36
CA PHE A 53 32.88 16.59 -36.22
C PHE A 53 31.52 17.27 -36.11
N GLY A 54 31.45 18.60 -36.30
CA GLY A 54 30.20 19.37 -36.32
C GLY A 54 29.26 18.93 -37.44
N GLU A 55 29.77 18.65 -38.64
CA GLU A 55 28.96 18.11 -39.75
C GLU A 55 28.50 16.67 -39.51
N ILE A 56 29.35 15.82 -38.93
CA ILE A 56 28.96 14.46 -38.52
C ILE A 56 27.91 14.52 -37.40
N CYS A 57 28.04 15.42 -36.43
CA CYS A 57 27.05 15.65 -35.38
C CYS A 57 25.73 16.17 -35.94
N LYS A 58 25.72 17.09 -36.92
CA LYS A 58 24.49 17.51 -37.62
C LYS A 58 23.80 16.34 -38.33
N ARG A 59 24.58 15.41 -38.90
CA ARG A 59 24.06 14.18 -39.53
C ARG A 59 23.57 13.16 -38.50
N ILE A 60 24.24 13.04 -37.35
CA ILE A 60 23.84 12.20 -36.22
C ILE A 60 22.59 12.77 -35.56
N GLU A 61 22.44 14.09 -35.41
CA GLU A 61 21.24 14.80 -34.94
C GLU A 61 20.02 14.54 -35.84
N ALA A 62 20.24 14.29 -37.13
CA ALA A 62 19.21 13.78 -38.05
C ALA A 62 18.93 12.26 -37.90
N SER A 63 19.75 11.52 -37.15
CA SER A 63 19.79 10.04 -37.09
C SER A 63 19.69 9.44 -35.68
N VAL A 64 19.44 10.25 -34.63
CA VAL A 64 19.59 9.95 -33.18
C VAL A 64 18.76 8.75 -32.66
N TYR A 65 17.82 8.23 -33.44
CA TYR A 65 17.03 7.05 -33.06
C TYR A 65 17.87 5.77 -32.82
N LEU A 66 19.07 5.68 -33.40
CA LEU A 66 19.93 4.49 -33.31
C LEU A 66 20.42 4.18 -31.88
N THR A 67 20.58 5.19 -31.03
CA THR A 67 21.21 5.05 -29.71
C THR A 67 20.29 4.46 -28.64
N TYR A 68 18.97 4.69 -28.70
CA TYR A 68 18.05 4.25 -27.63
C TYR A 68 17.66 2.77 -27.72
N GLN A 69 17.55 2.20 -28.93
CA GLN A 69 17.32 0.74 -29.10
C GLN A 69 18.61 -0.09 -29.06
N ALA A 70 19.75 0.48 -29.45
CA ALA A 70 21.04 -0.20 -29.35
C ALA A 70 21.49 -0.44 -27.90
N ASP A 71 20.85 0.24 -26.94
CA ASP A 71 21.18 0.28 -25.52
C ASP A 71 20.95 -1.06 -24.79
N MET A 72 20.15 -1.97 -25.36
CA MET A 72 19.82 -3.24 -24.68
C MET A 72 20.48 -4.50 -25.27
N SER A 73 21.03 -4.46 -26.50
CA SER A 73 21.48 -5.70 -27.18
C SER A 73 22.78 -5.64 -28.00
N SER A 74 23.41 -4.48 -28.22
CA SER A 74 24.57 -4.41 -29.15
C SER A 74 25.85 -3.82 -28.54
N GLY A 75 27.00 -4.43 -28.85
CA GLY A 75 28.33 -3.87 -28.54
C GLY A 75 28.64 -2.53 -29.22
N ILE A 76 27.81 -2.14 -30.20
CA ILE A 76 27.92 -0.92 -31.00
C ILE A 76 27.63 0.33 -30.17
N SER A 77 26.69 0.28 -29.22
CA SER A 77 26.42 1.40 -28.28
C SER A 77 27.66 1.69 -27.42
N ARG A 78 28.37 0.65 -26.96
CA ARG A 78 29.59 0.79 -26.16
C ARG A 78 30.75 1.37 -26.96
N GLU A 79 30.87 1.04 -28.26
CA GLU A 79 31.86 1.66 -29.14
C GLU A 79 31.52 3.11 -29.49
N LEU A 80 30.26 3.42 -29.80
CA LEU A 80 29.81 4.78 -30.11
C LEU A 80 29.89 5.68 -28.87
N TYR A 81 29.36 5.24 -27.73
CA TYR A 81 29.51 5.92 -26.45
C TYR A 81 30.98 6.03 -26.05
N GLY A 82 31.79 5.00 -26.32
CA GLY A 82 33.24 5.01 -26.11
C GLY A 82 33.97 5.99 -27.04
N ALA A 83 33.53 6.20 -28.28
CA ALA A 83 34.06 7.19 -29.20
C ALA A 83 33.65 8.61 -28.78
N ILE A 84 32.37 8.81 -28.45
CA ILE A 84 31.82 10.07 -27.93
C ILE A 84 32.50 10.44 -26.60
N GLN A 85 32.70 9.48 -25.68
CA GLN A 85 33.39 9.71 -24.40
C GLN A 85 34.89 9.96 -24.58
N ARG A 86 35.56 9.25 -25.50
CA ARG A 86 36.96 9.54 -25.85
C ARG A 86 37.13 10.94 -26.45
N LEU A 87 36.15 11.41 -27.20
CA LEU A 87 36.09 12.77 -27.73
C LEU A 87 35.72 13.81 -26.64
N LYS A 88 34.84 13.47 -25.68
CA LYS A 88 34.50 14.29 -24.48
C LYS A 88 35.70 14.53 -23.56
N VAL A 89 36.59 13.55 -23.41
CA VAL A 89 37.74 13.63 -22.48
C VAL A 89 38.97 14.24 -23.16
N GLY A 90 38.96 14.40 -24.48
CA GLY A 90 40.19 14.58 -25.26
C GLY A 90 40.47 15.96 -25.84
N TYR A 91 39.59 16.51 -26.70
CA TYR A 91 40.15 17.36 -27.76
C TYR A 91 39.36 18.59 -28.25
N PHE A 92 38.03 18.73 -28.03
CA PHE A 92 37.30 19.85 -28.68
C PHE A 92 36.11 20.44 -27.89
N GLY A 93 36.24 20.67 -26.58
CA GLY A 93 35.40 21.65 -25.87
C GLY A 93 33.87 21.54 -26.01
N VAL A 94 33.32 20.39 -26.40
CA VAL A 94 31.88 20.24 -26.66
C VAL A 94 31.16 20.25 -25.30
N GLY A 95 30.38 21.31 -25.09
CA GLY A 95 29.86 21.72 -23.77
C GLY A 95 29.06 20.66 -23.02
N LYS A 96 28.86 20.95 -21.72
CA LYS A 96 28.11 20.14 -20.74
C LYS A 96 26.71 19.69 -21.21
N ASP A 97 26.17 20.29 -22.27
CA ASP A 97 24.79 20.12 -22.73
C ASP A 97 24.60 19.06 -23.84
N THR A 98 25.68 18.46 -24.36
CA THR A 98 25.61 17.47 -25.47
C THR A 98 24.76 16.23 -25.11
N GLY A 99 24.83 15.77 -23.86
CA GLY A 99 24.02 14.65 -23.38
C GLY A 99 22.52 15.00 -23.29
N GLN A 100 22.22 16.22 -22.84
CA GLN A 100 20.84 16.72 -22.77
C GLN A 100 20.24 16.89 -24.17
N LYS A 101 21.03 17.40 -25.13
CA LYS A 101 20.59 17.57 -26.52
C LYS A 101 20.27 16.24 -27.21
N MET A 102 21.10 15.21 -27.02
CA MET A 102 20.82 13.87 -27.54
C MET A 102 19.55 13.26 -26.91
N ASP A 103 19.36 13.45 -25.60
CA ASP A 103 18.15 13.01 -24.90
C ASP A 103 16.90 13.75 -25.43
N ASP A 104 16.99 15.05 -25.67
CA ASP A 104 15.91 15.87 -26.23
C ASP A 104 15.58 15.48 -27.68
N ASP A 105 16.58 15.18 -28.52
CA ASP A 105 16.37 14.70 -29.90
C ASP A 105 15.74 13.30 -29.92
N CYS A 106 16.20 12.38 -29.05
CA CYS A 106 15.56 11.07 -28.84
C CYS A 106 14.07 11.22 -28.50
N LYS A 107 13.76 12.13 -27.57
CA LYS A 107 12.38 12.44 -27.16
C LYS A 107 11.56 13.04 -28.30
N ALA A 108 12.15 13.89 -29.14
CA ALA A 108 11.48 14.49 -30.29
C ALA A 108 11.11 13.44 -31.36
N TYR A 109 11.98 12.48 -31.65
CA TYR A 109 11.66 11.40 -32.59
C TYR A 109 10.61 10.42 -32.04
N LEU A 110 10.70 10.07 -30.75
CA LEU A 110 9.64 9.29 -30.10
C LEU A 110 8.28 10.02 -30.14
N ALA A 111 8.29 11.33 -29.93
CA ALA A 111 7.11 12.16 -30.06
C ALA A 111 6.55 12.17 -31.49
N GLN A 112 7.41 12.13 -32.51
CA GLN A 112 7.01 12.05 -33.92
C GLN A 112 6.35 10.71 -34.26
N GLU A 113 6.94 9.59 -33.84
CA GLU A 113 6.36 8.25 -34.04
C GLU A 113 4.96 8.15 -33.41
N VAL A 114 4.80 8.66 -32.18
CA VAL A 114 3.50 8.74 -31.52
C VAL A 114 2.56 9.68 -32.28
N HIS A 115 3.01 10.87 -32.68
CA HIS A 115 2.20 11.81 -33.45
C HIS A 115 1.67 11.17 -34.74
N LEU A 116 2.51 10.43 -35.46
CA LEU A 116 2.10 9.71 -36.67
C LEU A 116 1.06 8.62 -36.36
N ALA A 117 1.08 8.00 -35.18
CA ALA A 117 0.07 7.01 -34.78
C ALA A 117 -1.32 7.64 -34.55
N PHE A 118 -1.38 8.96 -34.31
CA PHE A 118 -2.62 9.73 -34.20
C PHE A 118 -3.07 10.37 -35.53
N GLN A 119 -2.23 10.37 -36.56
CA GLN A 119 -2.61 10.93 -37.85
C GLN A 119 -3.62 10.01 -38.56
N PRO A 120 -4.56 10.60 -39.33
CA PRO A 120 -5.39 9.80 -40.23
C PRO A 120 -4.49 9.03 -41.19
N PRO A 121 -4.87 7.79 -41.55
CA PRO A 121 -4.05 6.99 -42.44
C PRO A 121 -4.06 7.62 -43.85
N PRO A 122 -2.95 7.54 -44.59
CA PRO A 122 -2.90 8.07 -45.95
C PRO A 122 -3.95 7.35 -46.82
N PRO A 123 -4.74 8.08 -47.62
CA PRO A 123 -5.73 7.48 -48.50
C PRO A 123 -5.04 6.65 -49.58
N VAL A 124 -5.72 5.61 -50.08
CA VAL A 124 -5.27 4.90 -51.28
C VAL A 124 -5.26 5.88 -52.46
N PRO A 125 -4.20 5.94 -53.28
CA PRO A 125 -4.14 6.84 -54.43
C PRO A 125 -5.37 6.72 -55.33
N VAL A 126 -5.92 7.87 -55.76
CA VAL A 126 -7.05 7.91 -56.70
C VAL A 126 -6.66 8.73 -57.94
N PRO A 127 -6.71 8.16 -59.15
CA PRO A 127 -7.10 6.78 -59.48
C PRO A 127 -6.03 5.74 -59.08
N ASN A 128 -6.46 4.59 -58.55
CA ASN A 128 -5.57 3.46 -58.26
C ASN A 128 -5.37 2.64 -59.55
N ALA A 129 -4.30 2.93 -60.29
CA ALA A 129 -4.00 2.27 -61.56
C ALA A 129 -3.64 0.78 -61.39
N HIS A 130 -3.14 0.40 -60.21
CA HIS A 130 -2.59 -0.92 -59.93
C HIS A 130 -2.99 -1.43 -58.52
N PRO A 131 -4.28 -1.77 -58.31
CA PRO A 131 -4.76 -2.15 -56.99
C PRO A 131 -4.21 -3.51 -56.54
N VAL A 132 -3.84 -3.59 -55.26
CA VAL A 132 -3.42 -4.83 -54.60
C VAL A 132 -3.96 -4.87 -53.17
N GLN A 133 -4.22 -6.06 -52.65
CA GLN A 133 -4.58 -6.26 -51.25
C GLN A 133 -3.45 -6.98 -50.53
N LEU A 134 -2.96 -6.37 -49.45
CA LEU A 134 -1.93 -6.95 -48.59
C LEU A 134 -2.62 -7.56 -47.37
N THR A 135 -2.26 -8.80 -47.02
CA THR A 135 -2.75 -9.47 -45.81
C THR A 135 -1.64 -9.47 -44.79
N PHE A 136 -1.78 -8.68 -43.74
CA PHE A 136 -0.81 -8.59 -42.67
C PHE A 136 -1.09 -9.63 -41.60
N VAL A 137 -0.12 -10.51 -41.35
CA VAL A 137 -0.22 -11.62 -40.39
C VAL A 137 0.69 -11.34 -39.20
N ASP A 138 0.10 -11.29 -38.01
CA ASP A 138 0.86 -11.11 -36.77
C ASP A 138 1.58 -12.42 -36.40
N VAL A 139 2.89 -12.33 -36.26
CA VAL A 139 3.76 -13.44 -35.85
C VAL A 139 4.50 -13.14 -34.55
N THR A 140 4.05 -12.13 -33.79
CA THR A 140 4.70 -11.66 -32.56
C THR A 140 4.96 -12.79 -31.56
N ALA A 141 3.98 -13.66 -31.31
CA ALA A 141 4.13 -14.80 -30.38
C ALA A 141 5.21 -15.81 -30.79
N GLN A 142 5.61 -15.85 -32.06
CA GLN A 142 6.66 -16.75 -32.56
C GLN A 142 8.06 -16.13 -32.36
N HIS A 143 8.16 -14.81 -32.24
CA HIS A 143 9.42 -14.06 -32.21
C HIS A 143 9.73 -13.37 -30.88
N ARG A 144 8.75 -13.32 -29.97
CA ARG A 144 8.86 -12.64 -28.69
C ARG A 144 8.19 -13.45 -27.58
N THR A 145 8.78 -13.45 -26.39
CA THR A 145 8.19 -14.03 -25.16
C THR A 145 7.10 -13.11 -24.61
N PHE A 146 5.99 -13.00 -25.33
CA PHE A 146 4.75 -12.47 -24.77
C PHE A 146 3.88 -13.60 -24.22
N GLY A 147 2.93 -13.26 -23.35
CA GLY A 147 1.86 -14.21 -23.02
C GLY A 147 1.11 -14.59 -24.29
N GLU A 148 0.63 -15.84 -24.35
CA GLU A 148 -0.07 -16.42 -25.51
C GLU A 148 -1.34 -15.64 -25.93
N ASP A 149 -1.78 -14.67 -25.12
CA ASP A 149 -3.06 -13.94 -25.24
C ASP A 149 -3.02 -12.62 -26.08
N ASP A 150 -1.88 -12.18 -26.62
CA ASP A 150 -1.78 -10.94 -27.45
C ASP A 150 -1.32 -11.24 -28.88
N VAL A 151 -2.10 -12.05 -29.60
CA VAL A 151 -1.94 -12.29 -31.05
C VAL A 151 -3.10 -11.63 -31.79
N TRP A 152 -2.79 -10.78 -32.77
CA TRP A 152 -3.79 -10.08 -33.58
C TRP A 152 -4.25 -10.94 -34.76
N ALA A 153 -5.55 -10.87 -35.08
CA ALA A 153 -6.05 -11.55 -36.27
C ALA A 153 -5.48 -10.90 -37.54
N PRO A 154 -5.35 -11.64 -38.65
CA PRO A 154 -4.87 -11.08 -39.91
C PRO A 154 -5.70 -9.87 -40.36
N GLU A 155 -5.03 -8.82 -40.82
CA GLU A 155 -5.66 -7.58 -41.28
C GLU A 155 -5.41 -7.39 -42.78
N VAL A 156 -6.47 -7.11 -43.52
CA VAL A 156 -6.38 -6.84 -44.97
C VAL A 156 -6.34 -5.34 -45.19
N VAL A 157 -5.38 -4.88 -45.98
CA VAL A 157 -5.20 -3.47 -46.33
C VAL A 157 -5.16 -3.31 -47.85
N ASP A 158 -6.00 -2.39 -48.35
CA ASP A 158 -5.97 -1.97 -49.75
C ASP A 158 -4.75 -1.08 -50.04
N ALA A 159 -4.12 -1.33 -51.18
CA ALA A 159 -2.90 -0.66 -51.61
C ALA A 159 -2.85 -0.48 -53.14
N ALA A 160 -1.88 0.31 -53.60
CA ALA A 160 -1.48 0.45 -54.99
C ALA A 160 -0.02 -0.01 -55.15
N LEU A 161 0.30 -0.73 -56.22
CA LEU A 161 1.66 -1.26 -56.42
C LEU A 161 2.75 -0.18 -56.45
N ASP A 162 2.40 1.01 -56.94
CA ASP A 162 3.29 2.15 -57.13
C ASP A 162 3.36 3.11 -55.92
N GLU A 163 2.54 2.89 -54.88
CA GLU A 163 2.57 3.76 -53.71
C GLU A 163 3.74 3.42 -52.76
N PRO A 164 4.16 4.39 -51.90
CA PRO A 164 5.15 4.13 -50.87
C PRO A 164 4.70 3.01 -49.92
N TRP A 165 5.61 2.07 -49.63
CA TRP A 165 5.34 0.97 -48.69
C TRP A 165 4.85 1.46 -47.32
N ASP A 166 5.45 2.55 -46.84
CA ASP A 166 5.09 3.15 -45.54
C ASP A 166 3.61 3.57 -45.50
N ASP A 167 3.01 3.97 -46.62
CA ASP A 167 1.62 4.44 -46.64
C ASP A 167 0.62 3.27 -46.46
N ALA A 168 0.85 2.16 -47.17
CA ALA A 168 0.11 0.92 -46.95
C ALA A 168 0.28 0.42 -45.50
N PHE A 169 1.47 0.57 -44.94
CA PHE A 169 1.72 0.19 -43.57
C PHE A 169 1.06 1.13 -42.54
N PHE A 170 1.05 2.44 -42.76
CA PHE A 170 0.35 3.38 -41.88
C PHE A 170 -1.15 3.11 -41.85
N ARG A 171 -1.73 2.64 -42.97
CA ARG A 171 -3.09 2.10 -43.01
C ARG A 171 -3.25 0.88 -42.09
N LEU A 172 -2.37 -0.13 -42.20
CA LEU A 172 -2.36 -1.27 -41.26
C LEU A 172 -2.30 -0.81 -39.81
N ARG A 173 -1.29 0.00 -39.47
CA ARG A 173 -1.08 0.44 -38.08
C ARG A 173 -2.33 1.12 -37.54
N THR A 174 -2.95 1.98 -38.34
CA THR A 174 -4.18 2.66 -37.93
C THR A 174 -5.32 1.68 -37.72
N GLN A 175 -5.54 0.74 -38.64
CA GLN A 175 -6.58 -0.29 -38.54
C GLN A 175 -6.37 -1.19 -37.31
N ALA A 176 -5.14 -1.68 -37.11
CA ALA A 176 -4.78 -2.52 -35.99
C ALA A 176 -4.91 -1.78 -34.65
N ASN A 177 -4.40 -0.54 -34.55
CA ASN A 177 -4.55 0.26 -33.34
C ASN A 177 -6.01 0.55 -32.98
N ARG A 178 -6.86 0.77 -33.97
CA ARG A 178 -8.30 0.98 -33.74
C ARG A 178 -8.99 -0.25 -33.14
N LYS A 179 -8.49 -1.45 -33.44
CA LYS A 179 -9.10 -2.72 -33.08
C LYS A 179 -8.51 -3.34 -31.81
N TYR A 180 -7.19 -3.26 -31.63
CA TYR A 180 -6.46 -4.02 -30.62
C TYR A 180 -5.75 -3.16 -29.57
N ARG A 181 -5.80 -1.83 -29.70
CA ARG A 181 -5.11 -0.91 -28.78
C ARG A 181 -6.00 0.23 -28.33
N HIS A 182 -5.64 0.76 -27.18
CA HIS A 182 -6.29 1.93 -26.60
C HIS A 182 -5.89 3.19 -27.40
N PRO A 183 -6.79 4.14 -27.73
CA PRO A 183 -6.52 5.28 -28.60
C PRO A 183 -5.39 6.17 -28.07
N TYR A 184 -5.34 6.38 -26.74
CA TYR A 184 -4.28 7.15 -26.11
C TYR A 184 -2.99 6.36 -25.81
N LEU A 185 -2.97 5.05 -26.05
CA LEU A 185 -1.80 4.18 -25.91
C LEU A 185 -1.69 3.25 -27.13
N PRO A 186 -1.51 3.80 -28.35
CA PRO A 186 -1.40 3.00 -29.56
C PRO A 186 -0.10 2.19 -29.57
N ALA A 187 -0.08 1.09 -30.32
CA ALA A 187 1.16 0.43 -30.72
C ALA A 187 1.94 1.37 -31.64
N VAL A 188 3.19 1.63 -31.25
CA VAL A 188 4.06 2.57 -31.96
C VAL A 188 5.09 1.81 -32.79
N THR A 189 5.63 0.71 -32.24
CA THR A 189 6.69 -0.06 -32.87
C THR A 189 6.13 -1.30 -33.53
N LEU A 190 6.19 -1.33 -34.86
CA LEU A 190 5.86 -2.50 -35.65
C LEU A 190 7.03 -2.80 -36.60
N ASN A 191 7.42 -4.07 -36.66
CA ASN A 191 8.45 -4.61 -37.53
C ASN A 191 7.79 -5.52 -38.56
N VAL A 192 8.24 -5.50 -39.80
CA VAL A 192 7.87 -6.53 -40.79
C VAL A 192 9.02 -7.49 -40.95
N LEU A 193 8.69 -8.78 -41.07
CA LEU A 193 9.66 -9.81 -41.41
C LEU A 193 9.88 -9.81 -42.92
N ARG A 194 11.09 -9.43 -43.32
CA ARG A 194 11.54 -9.53 -44.71
C ARG A 194 12.62 -10.58 -44.80
N ALA A 195 12.33 -11.68 -45.49
CA ALA A 195 13.26 -12.80 -45.63
C ALA A 195 13.81 -13.30 -44.27
N GLY A 196 12.93 -13.38 -43.26
CA GLY A 196 13.28 -13.79 -41.89
C GLY A 196 14.00 -12.73 -41.05
N THR A 197 14.24 -11.53 -41.58
CA THR A 197 14.87 -10.42 -40.83
C THR A 197 13.82 -9.40 -40.40
N GLU A 198 13.89 -8.95 -39.16
CA GLU A 198 13.02 -7.89 -38.63
C GLU A 198 13.43 -6.53 -39.19
N VAL A 199 12.49 -5.88 -39.90
CA VAL A 199 12.66 -4.54 -40.45
C VAL A 199 11.61 -3.63 -39.82
N ARG A 200 12.03 -2.70 -38.97
CA ARG A 200 11.13 -1.69 -38.38
C ARG A 200 10.60 -0.78 -39.48
N ILE A 201 9.32 -0.41 -39.41
CA ILE A 201 8.68 0.42 -40.43
C ILE A 201 8.77 1.90 -40.07
N GLY A 202 8.78 2.77 -41.09
CA GLY A 202 9.29 4.15 -40.99
C GLY A 202 10.81 4.25 -41.18
N ARG A 203 11.48 3.10 -41.45
CA ARG A 203 12.92 2.97 -41.77
C ARG A 203 13.18 2.49 -43.20
N THR A 204 12.15 2.45 -44.05
CA THR A 204 12.32 2.10 -45.47
C THR A 204 12.88 3.27 -46.27
N GLU A 205 13.64 2.97 -47.34
CA GLU A 205 14.08 3.98 -48.28
C GLU A 205 12.87 4.74 -48.84
N LEU A 206 12.99 6.07 -48.99
CA LEU A 206 11.91 6.95 -49.47
C LEU A 206 11.29 6.51 -50.81
N ALA A 207 12.06 5.79 -51.64
CA ALA A 207 11.63 5.29 -52.95
C ALA A 207 11.04 3.88 -52.90
N PHE A 208 11.00 3.22 -51.74
CA PHE A 208 10.58 1.83 -51.61
C PHE A 208 9.05 1.70 -51.70
N THR A 209 8.58 1.04 -52.77
CA THR A 209 7.16 0.88 -53.09
C THR A 209 6.58 -0.44 -52.59
N VAL A 210 5.25 -0.58 -52.67
CA VAL A 210 4.57 -1.87 -52.45
C VAL A 210 5.05 -2.93 -53.46
N SER A 211 5.26 -2.56 -54.72
CA SER A 211 5.82 -3.45 -55.73
C SER A 211 7.21 -3.98 -55.33
N ASP A 212 8.08 -3.12 -54.81
CA ASP A 212 9.41 -3.52 -54.34
C ASP A 212 9.31 -4.52 -53.17
N HIS A 213 8.39 -4.27 -52.23
CA HIS A 213 8.13 -5.21 -51.15
C HIS A 213 7.72 -6.59 -51.66
N LEU A 214 6.71 -6.64 -52.54
CA LEU A 214 6.21 -7.89 -53.10
C LEU A 214 7.31 -8.63 -53.87
N ALA A 215 8.13 -7.92 -54.65
CA ALA A 215 9.27 -8.51 -55.35
C ALA A 215 10.26 -9.17 -54.37
N THR A 216 10.55 -8.54 -53.23
CA THR A 216 11.42 -9.14 -52.18
C THR A 216 10.81 -10.36 -51.49
N GLN A 217 9.49 -10.51 -51.52
CA GLN A 217 8.75 -11.67 -50.97
C GLN A 217 8.35 -12.70 -52.03
N GLY A 218 8.93 -12.65 -53.23
CA GLY A 218 8.59 -13.59 -54.31
C GLY A 218 7.15 -13.44 -54.83
N GLY A 219 6.57 -12.25 -54.71
CA GLY A 219 5.21 -11.92 -55.13
C GLY A 219 4.11 -12.23 -54.10
N ALA A 220 4.46 -12.71 -52.90
CA ALA A 220 3.49 -12.99 -51.86
C ALA A 220 2.84 -11.69 -51.33
N THR A 221 1.51 -11.65 -51.28
CA THR A 221 0.73 -10.55 -50.70
C THR A 221 0.53 -10.69 -49.19
N GLU A 222 0.97 -11.82 -48.62
CA GLU A 222 1.03 -12.03 -47.18
C GLU A 222 2.28 -11.34 -46.61
N VAL A 223 2.07 -10.50 -45.60
CA VAL A 223 3.12 -9.71 -44.96
C VAL A 223 3.15 -10.07 -43.50
N GLN A 224 4.20 -10.76 -43.07
CA GLN A 224 4.37 -11.11 -41.67
C GLN A 224 4.93 -9.92 -40.88
N TYR A 225 4.32 -9.60 -39.73
CA TYR A 225 4.76 -8.49 -38.90
C TYR A 225 4.74 -8.83 -37.42
N ILE A 226 5.56 -8.10 -36.66
CA ILE A 226 5.73 -8.20 -35.22
C ILE A 226 5.39 -6.84 -34.64
N HIS A 227 4.46 -6.78 -33.69
CA HIS A 227 4.24 -5.59 -32.88
C HIS A 227 5.21 -5.63 -31.68
N ALA A 228 6.34 -4.94 -31.81
CA ALA A 228 7.39 -4.92 -30.79
C ALA A 228 7.06 -3.92 -29.67
N ASP A 229 5.89 -4.10 -29.06
CA ASP A 229 5.42 -3.41 -27.85
C ASP A 229 5.99 -4.07 -26.57
N ASP A 230 7.15 -4.72 -26.68
CA ASP A 230 7.79 -5.59 -25.66
C ASP A 230 7.98 -4.88 -24.32
N ASP A 231 8.07 -3.56 -24.39
CA ASP A 231 8.02 -2.66 -23.26
C ASP A 231 6.83 -1.70 -23.46
N HIS A 232 5.74 -1.93 -22.71
CA HIS A 232 4.67 -0.92 -22.51
C HIS A 232 5.23 0.47 -22.18
N TYR A 233 6.47 0.53 -21.69
CA TYR A 233 7.27 1.73 -21.50
C TYR A 233 7.50 2.55 -22.76
N THR A 234 7.54 2.02 -23.98
CA THR A 234 7.93 2.80 -25.17
C THR A 234 6.89 3.87 -25.54
N ALA A 235 5.62 3.48 -25.75
CA ALA A 235 4.54 4.41 -26.04
C ALA A 235 4.23 5.33 -24.84
N GLN A 236 4.41 4.82 -23.61
CA GLN A 236 4.14 5.57 -22.39
C GLN A 236 5.25 6.54 -21.99
N ASN A 237 6.52 6.20 -22.18
CA ASN A 237 7.63 7.15 -22.03
C ASN A 237 7.50 8.24 -23.09
N ALA A 238 7.06 7.88 -24.29
CA ALA A 238 6.75 8.85 -25.34
C ALA A 238 5.49 9.69 -25.03
N TRP A 239 4.60 9.27 -24.12
CA TRP A 239 3.40 10.01 -23.72
C TRP A 239 3.76 11.39 -23.22
N ALA A 240 4.73 11.47 -22.31
CA ALA A 240 5.19 12.74 -21.78
C ALA A 240 5.77 13.63 -22.87
N HIS A 241 6.09 13.15 -24.08
CA HIS A 241 6.72 13.91 -25.15
C HIS A 241 5.82 14.15 -26.36
N SER A 242 4.70 13.43 -26.50
CA SER A 242 3.78 13.55 -27.64
C SER A 242 2.96 14.86 -27.62
N PRO A 243 3.04 15.68 -28.68
CA PRO A 243 2.17 16.83 -28.91
C PRO A 243 0.68 16.51 -28.79
N GLU A 244 0.22 15.45 -29.47
CA GLU A 244 -1.20 15.09 -29.52
C GLU A 244 -1.75 14.69 -28.15
N LEU A 245 -0.93 14.00 -27.34
CA LEU A 245 -1.31 13.59 -25.99
C LEU A 245 -1.16 14.71 -24.95
N ARG A 246 -0.32 15.72 -25.22
CA ARG A 246 -0.18 16.93 -24.40
C ARG A 246 -1.23 18.00 -24.70
N LYS A 247 -1.79 18.02 -25.91
CA LYS A 247 -2.84 18.99 -26.33
C LYS A 247 -4.05 18.98 -25.41
N PHE A 248 -4.38 17.83 -24.84
CA PHE A 248 -5.56 17.66 -24.01
C PHE A 248 -5.17 17.23 -22.59
N THR A 249 -5.55 18.04 -21.60
CA THR A 249 -5.58 17.57 -20.22
C THR A 249 -6.55 16.42 -20.12
N THR A 250 -6.39 15.54 -19.12
CA THR A 250 -7.26 14.37 -19.02
C THR A 250 -8.76 14.71 -18.92
N TRP A 251 -9.09 15.94 -18.50
CA TRP A 251 -10.44 16.50 -18.38
C TRP A 251 -11.03 16.97 -19.71
N THR A 252 -10.18 17.50 -20.60
CA THR A 252 -10.59 18.04 -21.90
C THR A 252 -10.36 17.04 -23.03
N ARG A 253 -9.93 15.81 -22.70
CA ARG A 253 -9.80 14.73 -23.66
C ARG A 253 -11.17 14.30 -24.16
N GLU A 254 -11.32 14.42 -25.47
CA GLU A 254 -12.43 13.85 -26.20
C GLU A 254 -11.97 12.57 -26.89
N LEU A 255 -12.80 11.52 -26.79
CA LEU A 255 -12.54 10.29 -27.51
C LEU A 255 -12.59 10.58 -29.02
N PRO A 256 -11.64 10.03 -29.81
CA PRO A 256 -11.71 10.14 -31.26
C PRO A 256 -13.07 9.66 -31.79
N GLU A 257 -13.57 10.24 -32.87
CA GLU A 257 -14.91 9.94 -33.42
C GLU A 257 -15.16 8.45 -33.69
N TRP A 258 -14.10 7.72 -34.07
CA TRP A 258 -14.13 6.28 -34.33
C TRP A 258 -14.17 5.41 -33.06
N PHE A 259 -14.03 6.01 -31.88
CA PHE A 259 -13.89 5.32 -30.60
C PHE A 259 -15.04 5.69 -29.66
N LYS A 260 -16.06 4.83 -29.60
CA LYS A 260 -17.28 5.06 -28.81
C LYS A 260 -17.45 3.99 -27.74
N THR A 261 -17.90 4.36 -26.55
CA THR A 261 -18.26 3.39 -25.52
C THR A 261 -19.45 2.54 -26.00
N PRO A 262 -19.42 1.20 -25.82
CA PRO A 262 -20.56 0.35 -26.15
C PRO A 262 -21.79 0.69 -25.32
N GLU A 263 -22.94 0.26 -25.83
CA GLU A 263 -24.20 0.29 -25.09
C GLU A 263 -24.21 -0.67 -23.89
N THR A 264 -23.39 -1.74 -23.93
CA THR A 264 -23.26 -2.71 -22.82
C THR A 264 -22.57 -2.12 -21.59
N TRP A 265 -21.88 -1.00 -21.72
CA TRP A 265 -21.25 -0.32 -20.60
C TRP A 265 -22.31 0.41 -19.77
N VAL A 266 -22.05 0.56 -18.48
CA VAL A 266 -23.01 1.07 -17.51
C VAL A 266 -22.79 2.57 -17.30
N ASP A 267 -23.90 3.31 -17.21
CA ASP A 267 -23.92 4.69 -16.76
C ASP A 267 -23.88 4.72 -15.22
N PRO A 268 -22.78 5.19 -14.59
CA PRO A 268 -22.65 5.15 -13.15
C PRO A 268 -23.48 6.24 -12.48
N VAL A 269 -23.82 6.02 -11.21
CA VAL A 269 -24.59 7.00 -10.42
C VAL A 269 -23.67 8.19 -10.09
N PRO A 270 -24.03 9.44 -10.46
CA PRO A 270 -23.22 10.61 -10.17
C PRO A 270 -23.07 10.87 -8.66
N PRO A 271 -21.96 11.51 -8.24
CA PRO A 271 -21.82 12.04 -6.88
C PRO A 271 -22.94 13.04 -6.54
N ALA A 272 -23.29 13.13 -5.25
CA ALA A 272 -24.44 13.90 -4.78
C ALA A 272 -24.35 15.40 -5.14
N SER A 273 -23.15 15.97 -5.16
CA SER A 273 -22.92 17.37 -5.50
C SER A 273 -22.69 17.64 -6.99
N PHE A 274 -22.69 16.62 -7.85
CA PHE A 274 -22.39 16.80 -9.28
C PHE A 274 -23.37 17.76 -9.98
N SER A 275 -24.63 17.79 -9.55
CA SER A 275 -25.65 18.71 -10.08
C SER A 275 -25.67 20.08 -9.38
N LEU A 276 -24.81 20.32 -8.40
CA LEU A 276 -24.74 21.58 -7.66
C LEU A 276 -23.74 22.54 -8.30
N PRO A 277 -23.85 23.86 -8.03
CA PRO A 277 -22.86 24.82 -8.48
C PRO A 277 -21.44 24.43 -8.01
N GLU A 278 -20.47 24.53 -8.91
CA GLU A 278 -19.08 24.21 -8.62
C GLU A 278 -18.54 25.06 -7.47
N ARG A 279 -17.70 24.44 -6.62
CA ARG A 279 -16.99 25.10 -5.53
C ARG A 279 -15.48 25.00 -5.75
N PRO A 280 -14.89 25.86 -6.59
CA PRO A 280 -13.55 25.64 -7.12
C PRO A 280 -12.46 25.53 -6.04
N SER A 281 -12.63 26.22 -4.91
CA SER A 281 -11.70 26.21 -3.77
C SER A 281 -11.87 25.02 -2.82
N GLU A 282 -13.05 24.40 -2.76
CA GLU A 282 -13.37 23.25 -1.88
C GLU A 282 -13.25 21.90 -2.61
N GLY A 283 -13.27 21.94 -3.95
CA GLY A 283 -13.29 20.78 -4.83
C GLY A 283 -14.67 20.58 -5.45
N PHE A 284 -14.68 20.04 -6.67
CA PHE A 284 -15.88 19.72 -7.44
C PHE A 284 -15.63 18.46 -8.27
N TRP A 285 -16.67 17.91 -8.89
CA TRP A 285 -16.60 16.68 -9.67
C TRP A 285 -16.57 16.98 -11.17
N VAL A 286 -15.65 16.36 -11.89
CA VAL A 286 -15.60 16.37 -13.35
C VAL A 286 -15.96 14.98 -13.85
N ALA A 287 -16.96 14.92 -14.72
CA ALA A 287 -17.32 13.70 -15.45
C ALA A 287 -16.41 13.57 -16.67
N VAL A 288 -15.71 12.44 -16.77
CA VAL A 288 -14.77 12.17 -17.86
C VAL A 288 -15.05 10.78 -18.41
N PRO A 289 -15.07 10.56 -19.74
CA PRO A 289 -15.17 9.21 -20.29
C PRO A 289 -14.09 8.30 -19.70
N THR A 290 -14.48 7.10 -19.26
CA THR A 290 -13.55 6.17 -18.59
C THR A 290 -12.38 5.80 -19.50
N LEU A 291 -12.61 5.75 -20.81
CA LEU A 291 -11.60 5.55 -21.85
C LEU A 291 -10.60 6.72 -22.00
N CYS A 292 -10.85 7.91 -21.43
CA CYS A 292 -9.82 8.96 -21.37
C CYS A 292 -8.71 8.65 -20.37
N PHE A 293 -8.91 7.62 -19.54
CA PHE A 293 -7.93 7.06 -18.60
C PHE A 293 -7.49 5.68 -19.09
N PRO A 294 -6.45 5.58 -19.94
CA PRO A 294 -5.98 4.30 -20.46
C PRO A 294 -5.26 3.48 -19.39
N VAL A 295 -5.82 2.34 -18.95
CA VAL A 295 -5.22 1.50 -17.90
C VAL A 295 -3.95 0.81 -18.39
N SER A 296 -4.05 0.24 -19.59
CA SER A 296 -2.95 -0.28 -20.37
C SER A 296 -3.21 0.00 -21.85
N GLY A 297 -2.22 -0.25 -22.71
CA GLY A 297 -2.43 -0.19 -24.16
C GLY A 297 -3.46 -1.20 -24.66
N ARG A 298 -3.81 -2.21 -23.87
CA ARG A 298 -4.68 -3.32 -24.29
C ARG A 298 -6.10 -3.17 -23.79
N LEU A 299 -6.35 -2.49 -22.67
CA LEU A 299 -7.63 -2.57 -21.96
C LEU A 299 -7.92 -1.31 -21.11
N PRO A 300 -9.20 -0.97 -20.88
CA PRO A 300 -10.37 -1.49 -21.59
C PRO A 300 -10.42 -0.93 -23.04
N LEU A 301 -10.79 -1.77 -24.01
CA LEU A 301 -11.12 -1.35 -25.39
C LEU A 301 -12.64 -1.15 -25.53
N PRO A 302 -13.14 -0.46 -26.56
CA PRO A 302 -14.56 -0.29 -26.76
C PRO A 302 -15.23 -1.64 -26.92
N GLY A 303 -14.69 -2.55 -27.73
CA GLY A 303 -15.28 -3.89 -27.90
C GLY A 303 -15.31 -4.77 -26.65
N THR A 304 -14.76 -4.33 -25.52
CA THR A 304 -14.67 -5.15 -24.31
C THR A 304 -16.04 -5.30 -23.65
N THR A 305 -16.44 -6.54 -23.43
CA THR A 305 -17.68 -6.92 -22.72
C THR A 305 -17.41 -7.61 -21.38
N THR A 306 -16.14 -7.90 -21.07
CA THR A 306 -15.70 -8.50 -19.81
C THR A 306 -14.65 -7.59 -19.14
N PRO A 307 -14.80 -7.21 -17.86
CA PRO A 307 -15.88 -7.54 -16.93
C PRO A 307 -17.26 -7.09 -17.38
N ASP A 308 -18.29 -7.73 -16.83
CA ASP A 308 -19.68 -7.55 -17.24
C ASP A 308 -20.23 -6.14 -16.96
N ARG A 309 -19.59 -5.37 -16.07
CA ARG A 309 -19.92 -3.97 -15.80
C ARG A 309 -18.70 -3.07 -15.93
N ILE A 310 -18.67 -2.28 -17.00
CA ILE A 310 -17.63 -1.25 -17.21
C ILE A 310 -18.32 0.12 -17.18
N ALA A 311 -17.79 1.07 -16.41
CA ALA A 311 -18.33 2.42 -16.37
C ALA A 311 -18.06 3.15 -17.71
N LYS A 312 -19.07 3.83 -18.26
CA LYS A 312 -18.89 4.77 -19.39
C LYS A 312 -18.13 6.02 -18.98
N VAL A 313 -18.45 6.52 -17.79
CA VAL A 313 -17.96 7.79 -17.26
C VAL A 313 -17.37 7.56 -15.88
N THR A 314 -16.31 8.30 -15.61
CA THR A 314 -15.63 8.38 -14.34
C THR A 314 -15.84 9.76 -13.75
N TYR A 315 -16.26 9.82 -12.49
CA TYR A 315 -16.32 11.07 -11.73
C TYR A 315 -15.04 11.24 -10.92
N ILE A 316 -14.27 12.28 -11.24
CA ILE A 316 -13.02 12.59 -10.52
C ILE A 316 -13.13 13.94 -9.85
N ALA A 317 -12.56 14.02 -8.66
CA ALA A 317 -12.48 15.26 -7.93
C ALA A 317 -11.44 16.19 -8.57
N ALA A 318 -11.82 17.43 -8.86
CA ALA A 318 -10.99 18.51 -9.37
C ALA A 318 -11.05 19.77 -8.46
N ARG A 319 -9.99 20.59 -8.47
CA ARG A 319 -9.92 21.85 -7.72
C ARG A 319 -9.25 22.92 -8.56
N SER A 320 -9.79 24.13 -8.57
CA SER A 320 -9.19 25.26 -9.28
C SER A 320 -8.46 26.16 -8.30
N TRP A 321 -7.23 26.52 -8.64
CA TRP A 321 -6.42 27.44 -7.85
C TRP A 321 -6.48 28.84 -8.45
N PRO A 322 -6.48 29.92 -7.65
CA PRO A 322 -6.57 31.29 -8.17
C PRO A 322 -5.51 31.65 -9.22
N ASN A 323 -4.35 31.00 -9.15
CA ASN A 323 -3.21 31.26 -10.03
C ASN A 323 -3.02 30.18 -11.11
N GLN A 324 -3.98 29.27 -11.29
CA GLN A 324 -3.94 28.25 -12.35
C GLN A 324 -5.14 28.43 -13.28
N PRO A 325 -4.91 28.61 -14.59
CA PRO A 325 -5.99 28.79 -15.56
C PRO A 325 -6.85 27.53 -15.74
N GLU A 326 -6.31 26.36 -15.40
CA GLU A 326 -7.00 25.06 -15.53
C GLU A 326 -7.18 24.38 -14.16
N PRO A 327 -8.27 23.61 -13.96
CA PRO A 327 -8.45 22.79 -12.77
C PRO A 327 -7.25 21.85 -12.58
N SER A 328 -6.68 21.84 -11.38
CA SER A 328 -5.56 20.97 -11.08
C SER A 328 -6.02 19.52 -11.03
N PRO A 329 -5.32 18.59 -11.72
CA PRO A 329 -5.60 17.15 -11.59
C PRO A 329 -5.18 16.60 -10.23
N TYR A 330 -4.51 17.42 -9.42
CA TYR A 330 -4.10 17.11 -8.07
C TYR A 330 -5.05 17.82 -7.09
N ILE A 331 -6.28 17.31 -6.92
CA ILE A 331 -6.73 17.25 -5.52
C ILE A 331 -5.89 16.15 -4.91
N SER A 332 -4.75 16.51 -4.33
CA SER A 332 -4.26 15.75 -3.19
C SER A 332 -5.30 15.97 -2.10
N ILE A 333 -6.39 15.22 -2.17
CA ILE A 333 -7.05 14.81 -0.94
C ILE A 333 -5.91 14.16 -0.20
N GLU A 334 -5.41 14.85 0.83
CA GLU A 334 -4.19 14.41 1.50
C GLU A 334 -4.41 12.94 1.84
N LYS A 335 -3.53 12.05 1.36
CA LYS A 335 -3.77 10.58 1.41
C LYS A 335 -4.00 10.08 2.84
N ASP A 336 -3.56 10.87 3.82
CA ASP A 336 -3.79 10.68 5.24
C ASP A 336 -5.15 11.14 5.75
N GLN A 337 -5.85 12.04 5.04
CA GLN A 337 -7.22 12.44 5.35
C GLN A 337 -8.24 11.35 4.99
N ASP A 338 -9.23 11.24 5.86
CA ASP A 338 -10.39 10.39 5.67
C ASP A 338 -11.45 11.16 4.89
N VAL A 339 -11.68 10.74 3.65
CA VAL A 339 -12.65 11.38 2.74
C VAL A 339 -13.82 10.49 2.40
N CYS A 340 -13.76 9.22 2.78
CA CYS A 340 -14.94 8.39 2.88
C CYS A 340 -15.63 8.65 4.22
N LEU A 341 -16.95 8.92 4.21
CA LEU A 341 -17.67 9.06 5.47
C LEU A 341 -17.70 7.70 6.19
N PRO A 342 -17.55 7.66 7.53
CA PRO A 342 -17.56 6.40 8.27
C PRO A 342 -18.81 5.52 8.02
N ALA A 343 -19.97 6.14 7.75
CA ALA A 343 -21.22 5.44 7.45
C ALA A 343 -21.24 4.81 6.04
N ASP A 344 -20.40 5.30 5.12
CA ASP A 344 -20.32 4.84 3.73
C ASP A 344 -19.17 3.83 3.52
N ARG A 345 -18.47 3.47 4.59
CA ARG A 345 -17.41 2.44 4.56
C ARG A 345 -18.06 1.07 4.47
N LEU A 346 -17.84 0.40 3.36
CA LEU A 346 -18.29 -0.96 3.09
C LEU A 346 -17.19 -1.95 3.47
N VAL A 347 -17.55 -2.98 4.23
CA VAL A 347 -16.63 -4.03 4.70
C VAL A 347 -16.94 -5.32 3.93
N PRO A 348 -16.00 -5.89 3.16
CA PRO A 348 -16.20 -7.17 2.48
C PRO A 348 -16.64 -8.30 3.43
N PRO A 349 -17.41 -9.30 2.98
CA PRO A 349 -17.94 -9.49 1.64
C PRO A 349 -19.00 -8.44 1.26
N LEU A 350 -18.94 -7.91 0.05
CA LEU A 350 -19.93 -6.95 -0.46
C LEU A 350 -21.00 -7.64 -1.31
N THR A 351 -22.20 -7.06 -1.35
CA THR A 351 -23.23 -7.45 -2.35
C THR A 351 -22.92 -6.83 -3.72
N VAL A 352 -23.52 -7.38 -4.78
CA VAL A 352 -23.41 -6.80 -6.13
C VAL A 352 -23.93 -5.37 -6.17
N GLU A 353 -25.00 -5.03 -5.44
CA GLU A 353 -25.49 -3.64 -5.39
C GLU A 353 -24.50 -2.71 -4.71
N GLN A 354 -23.92 -3.13 -3.58
CA GLN A 354 -22.89 -2.38 -2.86
C GLN A 354 -21.66 -2.14 -3.75
N ALA A 355 -21.15 -3.18 -4.40
CA ALA A 355 -20.02 -3.07 -5.33
C ALA A 355 -20.36 -2.17 -6.55
N THR A 356 -21.57 -2.30 -7.09
CA THR A 356 -22.05 -1.46 -8.21
C THR A 356 -22.12 0.01 -7.82
N SER A 357 -22.46 0.34 -6.56
CA SER A 357 -22.53 1.73 -6.08
C SER A 357 -21.18 2.46 -6.12
N LEU A 358 -20.07 1.71 -6.12
CA LEU A 358 -18.70 2.22 -6.20
C LEU A 358 -18.26 2.46 -7.66
N LEU A 359 -18.89 1.80 -8.63
CA LEU A 359 -18.51 1.86 -10.04
C LEU A 359 -18.63 3.29 -10.59
N GLY A 360 -17.64 3.74 -11.35
CA GLY A 360 -17.61 5.10 -11.89
C GLY A 360 -17.13 6.16 -10.89
N ARG A 361 -16.85 5.80 -9.64
CA ARG A 361 -16.50 6.75 -8.57
C ARG A 361 -15.03 6.67 -8.18
N MET A 362 -14.52 7.80 -7.70
CA MET A 362 -13.33 7.80 -6.86
C MET A 362 -13.68 7.18 -5.50
N VAL A 363 -12.87 6.23 -5.05
CA VAL A 363 -13.06 5.49 -3.82
C VAL A 363 -11.81 5.57 -2.95
N GLN A 364 -12.02 5.46 -1.65
CA GLN A 364 -10.98 5.27 -0.67
C GLN A 364 -11.10 3.84 -0.13
N TRP A 365 -9.98 3.16 0.03
CA TRP A 365 -9.94 1.87 0.69
C TRP A 365 -8.72 1.78 1.60
N SER A 366 -8.76 0.81 2.49
CA SER A 366 -7.64 0.53 3.39
C SER A 366 -7.52 -0.95 3.68
N ASP A 367 -6.28 -1.38 3.91
CA ASP A 367 -5.91 -2.66 4.53
C ASP A 367 -5.98 -2.63 6.07
N LEU A 368 -6.36 -1.49 6.66
CA LEU A 368 -6.56 -1.30 8.10
C LEU A 368 -8.03 -1.39 8.50
N GLU A 369 -8.30 -1.95 9.68
CA GLU A 369 -9.62 -1.85 10.29
C GLU A 369 -10.04 -0.38 10.45
N PRO A 370 -11.34 -0.05 10.26
CA PRO A 370 -11.88 1.24 10.65
C PRO A 370 -11.47 1.61 12.09
N GLY A 371 -10.86 2.78 12.29
CA GLY A 371 -10.43 3.29 13.59
C GLY A 371 -9.02 2.90 14.05
N GLN A 372 -8.23 2.13 13.28
CA GLN A 372 -6.83 1.79 13.60
C GLN A 372 -5.80 2.71 12.91
N GLU A 373 -6.25 3.81 12.31
CA GLU A 373 -5.46 4.56 11.34
C GLU A 373 -4.46 5.54 11.98
N SER A 374 -4.45 5.64 13.31
CA SER A 374 -3.43 6.33 14.11
C SER A 374 -2.15 5.51 14.30
N TYR A 375 -2.18 4.19 14.08
CA TYR A 375 -1.05 3.28 14.28
C TYR A 375 -0.36 2.87 12.96
N LYS A 376 -0.28 3.80 12.00
CA LYS A 376 0.37 3.54 10.70
C LYS A 376 1.80 3.05 10.89
N ASN A 377 2.05 1.79 10.59
CA ASN A 377 3.40 1.36 10.24
C ASN A 377 3.72 1.80 8.80
N LYS A 378 4.99 1.76 8.40
CA LYS A 378 5.46 2.18 7.06
C LYS A 378 4.79 1.43 5.89
N TYR A 379 4.07 0.33 6.16
CA TYR A 379 3.55 -0.61 5.17
C TYR A 379 2.02 -0.60 5.04
N GLN A 380 1.28 0.08 5.92
CA GLN A 380 -0.19 0.17 5.87
C GLN A 380 -0.63 1.39 5.08
N SER A 381 -1.56 1.20 4.15
CA SER A 381 -1.95 2.23 3.18
C SER A 381 -3.44 2.53 3.20
N ARG A 382 -3.75 3.83 3.29
CA ARG A 382 -4.99 4.36 2.72
C ARG A 382 -4.67 4.76 1.30
N GLU A 383 -5.38 4.16 0.35
CA GLU A 383 -5.22 4.49 -1.06
C GLU A 383 -6.50 5.12 -1.61
N LEU A 384 -6.30 6.01 -2.59
CA LEU A 384 -7.34 6.74 -3.28
C LEU A 384 -7.22 6.36 -4.75
N ASP A 385 -8.27 5.76 -5.28
CA ASP A 385 -8.27 5.19 -6.61
C ASP A 385 -9.65 5.32 -7.24
N PHE A 386 -9.72 5.13 -8.55
CA PHE A 386 -10.96 5.14 -9.32
C PHE A 386 -11.40 3.71 -9.62
N ALA A 387 -12.65 3.40 -9.34
CA ALA A 387 -13.28 2.11 -9.64
C ALA A 387 -13.97 2.14 -11.02
N TYR A 388 -13.43 1.39 -11.99
CA TYR A 388 -13.77 1.57 -13.41
C TYR A 388 -14.48 0.40 -14.07
N ALA A 389 -14.34 -0.80 -13.50
CA ALA A 389 -15.10 -1.96 -13.89
C ALA A 389 -15.38 -2.85 -12.68
N LEU A 390 -16.36 -3.73 -12.81
CA LEU A 390 -16.75 -4.70 -11.81
C LEU A 390 -17.03 -6.02 -12.53
N ASP A 391 -16.37 -7.08 -12.07
CA ASP A 391 -16.76 -8.46 -12.38
C ASP A 391 -17.74 -8.92 -11.29
N THR A 392 -19.01 -9.11 -11.65
CA THR A 392 -20.05 -9.50 -10.70
C THR A 392 -20.03 -10.99 -10.36
N VAL A 393 -19.31 -11.81 -11.14
CA VAL A 393 -19.18 -13.26 -10.90
C VAL A 393 -18.03 -13.52 -9.94
N GLU A 394 -16.85 -12.94 -10.22
CA GLU A 394 -15.68 -13.05 -9.34
C GLU A 394 -15.67 -12.02 -8.19
N MET A 395 -16.63 -11.08 -8.19
CA MET A 395 -16.73 -9.98 -7.21
C MET A 395 -15.42 -9.18 -7.10
N LYS A 396 -14.83 -8.84 -8.25
CA LYS A 396 -13.61 -8.04 -8.35
C LYS A 396 -13.90 -6.64 -8.85
N LEU A 397 -13.54 -5.66 -8.03
CA LEU A 397 -13.62 -4.25 -8.40
C LEU A 397 -12.31 -3.82 -9.04
N TYR A 398 -12.37 -3.35 -10.27
CA TYR A 398 -11.20 -2.93 -11.03
C TYR A 398 -10.87 -1.48 -10.71
N MET A 399 -9.65 -1.29 -10.23
CA MET A 399 -9.17 -0.06 -9.60
C MET A 399 -8.02 0.53 -10.38
N ARG A 400 -7.91 1.86 -10.34
CA ARG A 400 -6.76 2.58 -10.90
C ARG A 400 -6.42 3.83 -10.10
N ASN A 401 -5.14 4.07 -9.91
CA ASN A 401 -4.69 5.33 -9.36
C ASN A 401 -4.96 6.54 -10.27
N PRO A 402 -5.48 7.65 -9.73
CA PRO A 402 -5.79 8.87 -10.49
C PRO A 402 -4.54 9.53 -11.10
N HIS A 403 -3.34 9.28 -10.57
CA HIS A 403 -2.10 9.90 -11.06
C HIS A 403 -1.48 9.20 -12.28
N GLY A 404 -2.13 8.15 -12.82
CA GLY A 404 -1.88 7.69 -14.18
C GLY A 404 -0.55 6.96 -14.46
N GLN A 405 0.28 6.66 -13.47
CA GLN A 405 1.51 5.86 -13.68
C GLN A 405 1.17 4.39 -14.03
N HIS A 406 1.97 3.74 -14.88
CA HIS A 406 1.79 2.30 -15.19
C HIS A 406 2.02 1.46 -13.92
N GLN A 407 1.38 0.29 -13.85
CA GLN A 407 1.29 -0.60 -12.66
C GLN A 407 0.42 -0.09 -11.51
N SER A 408 -0.29 1.02 -11.70
CA SER A 408 -1.21 1.56 -10.70
C SER A 408 -2.65 1.02 -10.80
N ALA A 409 -2.91 0.12 -11.75
CA ALA A 409 -4.17 -0.58 -11.86
C ALA A 409 -4.09 -1.99 -11.27
N TYR A 410 -5.13 -2.37 -10.58
CA TYR A 410 -5.24 -3.63 -9.86
C TYR A 410 -6.73 -3.96 -9.68
N THR A 411 -7.03 -5.09 -9.05
CA THR A 411 -8.39 -5.45 -8.63
C THR A 411 -8.46 -5.49 -7.11
N LEU A 412 -9.57 -5.05 -6.54
CA LEU A 412 -9.93 -5.33 -5.15
C LEU A 412 -10.86 -6.54 -5.13
N ASP A 413 -10.48 -7.56 -4.38
CA ASP A 413 -11.35 -8.67 -4.05
C ASP A 413 -12.37 -8.21 -3.01
N LEU A 414 -13.66 -8.34 -3.35
CA LEU A 414 -14.77 -7.94 -2.50
C LEU A 414 -15.48 -9.14 -1.84
N THR A 415 -14.96 -10.35 -1.97
CA THR A 415 -15.53 -11.57 -1.37
C THR A 415 -15.08 -11.79 0.07
N GLU A 416 -13.96 -11.20 0.47
CA GLU A 416 -13.38 -11.41 1.78
C GLU A 416 -12.54 -10.22 2.27
N THR A 417 -12.25 -10.19 3.58
CA THR A 417 -11.48 -9.09 4.19
C THR A 417 -9.99 -9.41 4.20
N ALA A 418 -9.13 -8.39 4.28
CA ALA A 418 -7.69 -8.64 4.49
C ALA A 418 -7.41 -9.48 5.76
N GLN A 419 -8.22 -9.31 6.81
CA GLN A 419 -8.08 -10.07 8.05
C GLN A 419 -8.41 -11.56 7.89
N SER A 420 -9.40 -11.94 7.05
CA SER A 420 -9.69 -13.37 6.81
C SER A 420 -8.52 -14.07 6.12
N VAL A 421 -7.83 -13.37 5.22
CA VAL A 421 -6.61 -13.88 4.56
C VAL A 421 -5.44 -13.99 5.54
N HIS A 422 -5.22 -12.99 6.40
CA HIS A 422 -4.08 -12.94 7.31
C HIS A 422 -4.24 -13.77 8.59
N THR A 423 -5.45 -14.19 8.97
CA THR A 423 -5.69 -15.01 10.17
C THR A 423 -5.69 -16.51 9.89
N TRP A 424 -5.51 -16.93 8.64
CA TRP A 424 -5.45 -18.34 8.26
C TRP A 424 -4.12 -18.97 8.71
N LYS A 425 -4.20 -19.97 9.61
CA LYS A 425 -3.03 -20.73 10.07
C LYS A 425 -2.56 -21.66 8.95
N PRO A 426 -1.25 -21.75 8.68
CA PRO A 426 -0.73 -22.72 7.71
C PRO A 426 -1.19 -24.13 8.07
N ASN A 427 -1.51 -24.95 7.06
CA ASN A 427 -1.79 -26.36 7.24
C ASN A 427 -0.62 -27.04 7.97
N ALA A 428 -0.93 -28.09 8.74
CA ALA A 428 0.07 -28.87 9.49
C ALA A 428 1.16 -29.53 8.61
N ASP A 429 0.97 -29.55 7.29
CA ASP A 429 1.92 -30.05 6.31
C ASP A 429 3.11 -29.11 6.03
N GLY A 430 3.11 -27.89 6.60
CA GLY A 430 4.23 -26.97 6.50
C GLY A 430 4.45 -26.41 5.09
N THR A 431 3.50 -26.58 4.17
CA THR A 431 3.59 -25.95 2.85
C THR A 431 3.29 -24.45 2.99
N PRO A 432 4.28 -23.55 2.77
CA PRO A 432 3.98 -22.13 2.71
C PRO A 432 3.04 -21.91 1.52
N ARG A 433 1.89 -21.29 1.78
CA ARG A 433 0.96 -20.94 0.71
C ARG A 433 1.70 -20.04 -0.27
N LYS A 434 1.76 -20.41 -1.54
CA LYS A 434 2.18 -19.48 -2.58
C LYS A 434 1.13 -18.37 -2.59
N GLU A 435 1.39 -17.20 -2.01
CA GLU A 435 0.52 -16.00 -2.09
C GLU A 435 0.02 -15.74 -3.53
N LYS A 436 0.81 -16.15 -4.54
CA LYS A 436 0.45 -16.11 -5.96
C LYS A 436 -0.80 -16.89 -6.36
N GLU A 437 -1.19 -17.96 -5.65
CA GLU A 437 -2.36 -18.78 -5.99
C GLU A 437 -3.68 -18.18 -5.50
N HIS A 438 -3.64 -17.35 -4.44
CA HIS A 438 -4.85 -16.73 -3.91
C HIS A 438 -5.31 -15.52 -4.73
N TYR A 439 -4.37 -14.75 -5.24
CA TYR A 439 -4.66 -13.62 -6.11
C TYR A 439 -4.70 -14.08 -7.57
N ARG A 440 -5.66 -14.95 -7.91
CA ARG A 440 -5.92 -15.29 -9.32
C ARG A 440 -6.14 -13.98 -10.07
N LYS A 441 -5.32 -13.74 -11.10
CA LYS A 441 -5.49 -12.59 -11.98
C LYS A 441 -6.92 -12.63 -12.54
N GLY A 442 -7.67 -11.53 -12.40
CA GLY A 442 -8.97 -11.39 -13.07
C GLY A 442 -8.80 -11.33 -14.60
N GLU A 443 -9.90 -11.13 -15.32
CA GLU A 443 -9.95 -11.15 -16.80
C GLU A 443 -8.81 -10.39 -17.50
N TRP A 444 -8.35 -9.28 -16.92
CA TRP A 444 -7.34 -8.41 -17.51
C TRP A 444 -5.92 -8.65 -17.02
N GLY A 445 -5.65 -9.80 -16.39
CA GLY A 445 -4.31 -10.13 -15.93
C GLY A 445 -3.83 -9.29 -14.73
N LEU A 446 -4.71 -8.48 -14.13
CA LEU A 446 -4.38 -7.54 -13.06
C LEU A 446 -4.20 -8.25 -11.72
N ARG A 447 -3.28 -7.74 -10.89
CA ARG A 447 -3.07 -8.25 -9.53
C ARG A 447 -4.31 -7.96 -8.68
N ALA A 448 -4.76 -8.95 -7.92
CA ALA A 448 -5.78 -8.75 -6.91
C ALA A 448 -5.14 -8.28 -5.59
N ARG A 449 -5.88 -7.45 -4.86
CA ARG A 449 -5.58 -6.96 -3.52
C ARG A 449 -6.83 -7.17 -2.66
N VAL A 450 -6.65 -7.22 -1.35
CA VAL A 450 -7.74 -7.28 -0.37
C VAL A 450 -7.80 -5.98 0.40
N CYS A 451 -8.98 -5.65 0.90
CA CYS A 451 -9.19 -4.50 1.77
C CYS A 451 -9.92 -4.92 3.05
N MET A 452 -9.77 -4.11 4.10
CA MET A 452 -10.60 -4.19 5.30
C MET A 452 -11.88 -3.40 5.11
N TRP A 453 -11.82 -2.30 4.35
CA TRP A 453 -12.98 -1.53 3.93
C TRP A 453 -12.69 -0.76 2.65
N VAL A 454 -13.75 -0.44 1.92
CA VAL A 454 -13.76 0.43 0.73
C VAL A 454 -15.01 1.29 0.77
N GLY A 455 -14.94 2.53 0.27
CA GLY A 455 -16.12 3.37 0.16
C GLY A 455 -15.91 4.58 -0.75
N PRO A 456 -16.99 5.26 -1.16
CA PRO A 456 -16.91 6.40 -2.06
C PRO A 456 -16.21 7.59 -1.40
N VAL A 457 -15.41 8.31 -2.17
CA VAL A 457 -14.88 9.62 -1.78
C VAL A 457 -16.03 10.63 -1.73
N THR A 458 -16.07 11.43 -0.67
CA THR A 458 -17.12 12.44 -0.45
C THR A 458 -16.50 13.82 -0.25
N LEU A 459 -16.71 14.73 -1.22
CA LEU A 459 -16.24 16.11 -1.17
C LEU A 459 -17.12 16.96 -0.23
N PRO A 460 -16.65 18.13 0.26
CA PRO A 460 -17.45 19.01 1.11
C PRO A 460 -18.84 19.32 0.54
N ALA A 461 -18.93 19.60 -0.77
CA ALA A 461 -20.19 19.86 -1.44
C ALA A 461 -21.15 18.64 -1.43
N ASP A 462 -20.63 17.40 -1.52
CA ASP A 462 -21.46 16.19 -1.45
C ASP A 462 -22.09 16.06 -0.07
N ARG A 463 -21.32 16.37 0.97
CA ARG A 463 -21.80 16.27 2.35
C ARG A 463 -22.92 17.27 2.59
N ASP A 464 -22.78 18.50 2.11
CA ASP A 464 -23.86 19.49 2.13
C ASP A 464 -25.10 19.01 1.36
N ALA A 465 -24.92 18.43 0.17
CA ALA A 465 -26.01 17.88 -0.66
C ALA A 465 -26.78 16.76 0.06
N LEU A 466 -26.06 15.95 0.83
CA LEU A 466 -26.60 14.85 1.64
C LEU A 466 -27.21 15.34 2.97
N GLY A 467 -27.21 16.65 3.25
CA GLY A 467 -27.64 17.21 4.54
C GLY A 467 -26.68 16.88 5.69
N ILE A 468 -25.50 16.37 5.35
CA ILE A 468 -24.41 16.02 6.27
C ILE A 468 -23.57 17.29 6.43
N ARG A 469 -23.96 18.17 7.37
CA ARG A 469 -23.19 19.38 7.68
C ARG A 469 -21.75 19.00 8.06
N THR A 470 -20.79 19.34 7.21
CA THR A 470 -19.35 19.16 7.49
C THR A 470 -18.53 20.24 6.84
N GLY A 471 -17.57 20.81 7.58
CA GLY A 471 -16.53 21.65 6.99
C GLY A 471 -15.99 22.77 7.88
N GLY A 472 -16.61 23.06 9.02
CA GLY A 472 -16.15 24.09 9.96
C GLY A 472 -15.32 23.55 11.12
N THR A 473 -14.68 24.46 11.86
CA THR A 473 -14.08 24.26 13.20
C THR A 473 -15.01 23.53 14.16
N GLU A 474 -16.33 23.65 13.97
CA GLU A 474 -17.35 22.94 14.73
C GLU A 474 -17.39 21.43 14.47
N ASP A 475 -17.11 20.92 13.25
CA ASP A 475 -17.08 19.46 13.02
C ASP A 475 -15.81 18.84 13.63
N LYS A 476 -14.68 19.54 13.55
CA LYS A 476 -13.47 19.18 14.28
C LYS A 476 -13.71 19.21 15.80
N LYS A 477 -14.42 20.21 16.30
CA LYS A 477 -14.83 20.31 17.71
C LYS A 477 -15.78 19.17 18.09
N ARG A 478 -16.78 18.85 17.27
CA ARG A 478 -17.73 17.75 17.50
C ARG A 478 -17.05 16.38 17.43
N ARG A 479 -16.07 16.15 16.54
CA ARG A 479 -15.26 14.92 16.52
C ARG A 479 -14.41 14.82 17.78
N LYS A 480 -13.80 15.92 18.21
CA LYS A 480 -13.04 15.97 19.48
C LYS A 480 -13.96 15.76 20.69
N GLU A 481 -15.18 16.30 20.66
CA GLU A 481 -16.20 16.14 21.69
C GLU A 481 -16.78 14.73 21.70
N ALA A 482 -17.03 14.13 20.54
CA ALA A 482 -17.48 12.74 20.41
C ALA A 482 -16.39 11.76 20.86
N HIS A 483 -15.13 12.02 20.48
CA HIS A 483 -13.98 11.26 20.97
C HIS A 483 -13.83 11.40 22.49
N LYS A 484 -13.94 12.62 23.02
CA LYS A 484 -13.92 12.89 24.46
C LYS A 484 -15.10 12.22 25.19
N ALA A 485 -16.29 12.26 24.61
CA ALA A 485 -17.49 11.62 25.17
C ALA A 485 -17.35 10.09 25.17
N ALA A 486 -16.83 9.50 24.10
CA ALA A 486 -16.59 8.07 24.01
C ALA A 486 -15.45 7.61 24.96
N TYR A 487 -14.40 8.41 25.09
CA TYR A 487 -13.36 8.23 26.11
C TYR A 487 -13.96 8.21 27.53
N HIS A 488 -14.75 9.23 27.88
CA HIS A 488 -15.40 9.30 29.19
C HIS A 488 -16.40 8.17 29.41
N ALA A 489 -17.18 7.80 28.39
CA ALA A 489 -18.12 6.68 28.47
C ALA A 489 -17.38 5.36 28.76
N PHE A 490 -16.23 5.12 28.12
CA PHE A 490 -15.42 3.94 28.38
C PHE A 490 -14.83 3.94 29.80
N ILE A 491 -14.20 5.04 30.23
CA ILE A 491 -13.66 5.13 31.60
C ILE A 491 -14.76 5.00 32.65
N ASN A 492 -15.93 5.60 32.43
CA ASN A 492 -17.09 5.48 33.32
C ASN A 492 -17.63 4.05 33.35
N LYS A 493 -17.62 3.33 32.21
CA LYS A 493 -17.97 1.91 32.16
C LYS A 493 -16.99 1.08 33.00
N VAL A 494 -15.68 1.32 32.87
CA VAL A 494 -14.65 0.62 33.65
C VAL A 494 -14.83 0.90 35.15
N ARG A 495 -14.91 2.19 35.55
CA ARG A 495 -15.13 2.59 36.94
C ARG A 495 -16.44 2.06 37.52
N GLY A 496 -17.52 2.08 36.73
CA GLY A 496 -18.81 1.52 37.11
C GLY A 496 -18.71 0.01 37.38
N SER A 497 -17.94 -0.71 36.57
CA SER A 497 -17.72 -2.15 36.75
C SER A 497 -16.88 -2.44 37.98
N ILE A 498 -15.82 -1.66 38.23
CA ILE A 498 -15.03 -1.73 39.46
C ILE A 498 -15.93 -1.52 40.67
N LYS A 499 -16.79 -0.49 40.65
CA LYS A 499 -17.74 -0.23 41.74
C LYS A 499 -18.68 -1.41 41.98
N LEU A 500 -19.20 -2.03 40.92
CA LEU A 500 -20.09 -3.19 41.04
C LEU A 500 -19.38 -4.43 41.61
N LEU A 501 -18.11 -4.64 41.24
CA LEU A 501 -17.30 -5.76 41.76
C LEU A 501 -16.89 -5.60 43.23
N ASN A 502 -16.96 -4.38 43.77
CA ASN A 502 -16.56 -4.05 45.15
C ASN A 502 -17.72 -3.46 45.96
N ALA A 503 -18.96 -3.87 45.69
CA ALA A 503 -20.10 -3.48 46.53
C ALA A 503 -19.93 -4.04 47.95
N GLU A 504 -20.43 -3.34 48.98
CA GLU A 504 -20.25 -3.72 50.41
C GLU A 504 -20.73 -5.16 50.74
N GLU A 505 -21.67 -5.70 49.97
CA GLU A 505 -22.20 -7.06 50.13
C GLU A 505 -21.34 -8.14 49.42
N MET A 506 -20.36 -7.74 48.61
CA MET A 506 -19.46 -8.66 47.88
C MET A 506 -18.17 -8.91 48.66
N THR A 507 -18.08 -10.09 49.28
CA THR A 507 -16.84 -10.59 49.91
C THR A 507 -15.90 -11.27 48.91
N THR A 508 -16.40 -11.65 47.73
CA THR A 508 -15.63 -12.28 46.65
C THR A 508 -16.08 -11.74 45.30
N ALA A 509 -15.14 -11.45 44.41
CA ALA A 509 -15.46 -10.86 43.10
C ALA A 509 -15.14 -11.84 41.95
N PRO A 510 -16.07 -12.05 41.00
CA PRO A 510 -15.81 -12.88 39.84
C PRO A 510 -15.01 -12.15 38.75
N PHE A 511 -14.12 -12.87 38.07
CA PHE A 511 -13.41 -12.38 36.89
C PHE A 511 -13.17 -13.51 35.88
N GLU A 512 -12.85 -13.15 34.64
CA GLU A 512 -12.69 -14.09 33.53
C GLU A 512 -11.22 -14.25 33.14
N VAL A 513 -10.77 -15.50 32.98
CA VAL A 513 -9.50 -15.87 32.34
C VAL A 513 -9.79 -16.45 30.96
N GLY A 514 -9.22 -15.84 29.91
CA GLY A 514 -9.46 -16.24 28.53
C GLY A 514 -8.77 -17.55 28.14
N LYS A 515 -9.03 -17.98 26.90
CA LYS A 515 -8.50 -19.25 26.33
C LYS A 515 -6.98 -19.31 26.24
N ASP A 516 -6.29 -18.17 26.29
CA ASP A 516 -4.84 -18.09 26.36
C ASP A 516 -4.28 -18.50 27.73
N GLY A 517 -5.14 -18.64 28.75
CA GLY A 517 -4.79 -19.21 30.05
C GLY A 517 -3.63 -18.49 30.72
N THR A 518 -3.61 -17.15 30.62
CA THR A 518 -2.50 -16.32 31.09
C THR A 518 -2.99 -15.25 32.06
N LEU A 519 -2.40 -15.22 33.26
CA LEU A 519 -2.48 -14.11 34.21
C LEU A 519 -1.19 -13.28 34.13
N LEU A 520 -1.33 -11.97 34.25
CA LEU A 520 -0.26 -10.99 34.32
C LEU A 520 -0.09 -10.58 35.78
N VAL A 521 1.12 -10.70 36.31
CA VAL A 521 1.43 -10.40 37.70
C VAL A 521 2.59 -9.40 37.74
N GLY A 522 2.38 -8.24 38.33
CA GLY A 522 3.38 -7.17 38.30
C GLY A 522 2.99 -5.94 39.12
N ASP A 523 3.97 -5.04 39.27
CA ASP A 523 3.74 -3.69 39.76
C ASP A 523 2.85 -2.92 38.78
N ILE A 524 1.66 -2.50 39.21
CA ILE A 524 0.71 -1.87 38.30
C ILE A 524 1.03 -0.39 38.02
N HIS A 525 1.78 0.27 38.91
CA HIS A 525 2.14 1.68 38.78
C HIS A 525 3.41 1.87 37.94
N ALA A 526 4.34 0.91 37.97
CA ALA A 526 5.57 0.95 37.21
C ALA A 526 5.41 0.45 35.75
N CYS A 527 4.35 -0.33 35.47
CA CYS A 527 4.12 -0.90 34.14
C CYS A 527 3.69 0.16 33.10
N ARG A 528 4.40 0.19 31.95
CA ARG A 528 4.05 1.00 30.75
C ARG A 528 3.53 0.14 29.59
N GLY A 529 3.24 -1.12 29.87
CA GLY A 529 2.77 -2.07 28.88
C GLY A 529 2.71 -3.50 29.40
N LEU A 530 2.15 -4.38 28.57
CA LEU A 530 1.94 -5.79 28.95
C LEU A 530 3.24 -6.59 29.14
N ASN A 531 4.36 -6.11 28.59
CA ASN A 531 5.64 -6.82 28.65
C ASN A 531 6.36 -6.65 29.99
N ASP A 532 5.95 -5.67 30.79
CA ASP A 532 6.54 -5.38 32.10
C ASP A 532 5.99 -6.32 33.18
N PHE A 533 4.86 -6.98 32.89
CA PHE A 533 4.28 -8.00 33.76
C PHE A 533 4.97 -9.36 33.62
N THR A 534 5.04 -10.08 34.75
CA THR A 534 5.38 -11.50 34.74
C THR A 534 4.17 -12.32 34.27
N ASN A 535 4.37 -13.16 33.26
CA ASN A 535 3.32 -13.98 32.68
C ASN A 535 3.20 -15.32 33.42
N LEU A 536 2.09 -15.51 34.13
CA LEU A 536 1.69 -16.79 34.67
C LEU A 536 0.87 -17.58 33.64
N LYS A 537 1.47 -18.62 33.06
CA LYS A 537 0.88 -19.45 32.00
C LYS A 537 0.20 -20.70 32.55
N ASN A 538 -0.54 -21.39 31.67
CA ASN A 538 -1.26 -22.64 31.96
C ASN A 538 -2.33 -22.46 33.06
N VAL A 539 -2.90 -21.26 33.17
CA VAL A 539 -4.05 -21.00 34.05
C VAL A 539 -5.31 -21.53 33.38
N ARG A 540 -6.17 -22.23 34.14
CA ARG A 540 -7.40 -22.79 33.59
C ARG A 540 -8.33 -21.68 33.07
N PRO A 541 -8.73 -21.68 31.78
CA PRO A 541 -9.68 -20.70 31.26
C PRO A 541 -11.06 -20.83 31.91
N GLY A 542 -11.78 -19.71 32.06
CA GLY A 542 -13.14 -19.67 32.57
C GLY A 542 -13.36 -18.57 33.62
N VAL A 543 -14.36 -18.77 34.46
CA VAL A 543 -14.73 -17.86 35.56
C VAL A 543 -13.94 -18.21 36.80
N TRP A 544 -13.34 -17.20 37.41
CA TRP A 544 -12.58 -17.24 38.64
C TRP A 544 -13.21 -16.33 39.67
N LYS A 545 -12.94 -16.57 40.95
CA LYS A 545 -13.16 -15.60 42.03
C LYS A 545 -11.86 -15.14 42.62
N SER A 546 -11.84 -13.92 43.14
CA SER A 546 -10.78 -13.42 43.99
C SER A 546 -11.31 -12.96 45.35
N TRP A 547 -10.46 -13.07 46.38
CA TRP A 547 -10.68 -12.54 47.72
C TRP A 547 -9.34 -12.27 48.41
N PHE A 548 -9.40 -11.66 49.59
CA PHE A 548 -8.21 -11.22 50.33
C PHE A 548 -8.30 -11.68 51.78
N THR A 549 -7.13 -11.84 52.39
CA THR A 549 -6.96 -12.00 53.83
C THR A 549 -6.35 -10.71 54.37
N TRP A 550 -6.98 -10.14 55.39
CA TRP A 550 -6.52 -8.92 56.04
C TRP A 550 -5.61 -9.26 57.22
N VAL A 551 -4.61 -8.40 57.45
CA VAL A 551 -3.79 -8.48 58.66
C VAL A 551 -4.67 -8.18 59.87
N GLY A 552 -4.96 -9.23 60.64
CA GLY A 552 -5.76 -9.15 61.87
C GLY A 552 -4.92 -8.90 63.12
N PRO A 553 -5.56 -8.64 64.26
CA PRO A 553 -4.89 -8.43 65.55
C PRO A 553 -4.12 -9.67 66.04
N ASP A 554 -4.50 -10.86 65.55
CA ASP A 554 -3.86 -12.13 65.89
C ASP A 554 -2.79 -12.57 64.85
N SER A 555 -2.52 -11.77 63.81
CA SER A 555 -1.46 -12.05 62.83
C SER A 555 -0.07 -11.77 63.41
N GLU A 556 0.95 -12.52 62.97
CA GLU A 556 2.36 -12.23 63.28
C GLU A 556 2.81 -10.84 62.80
N HIS A 557 1.98 -10.21 61.95
CA HIS A 557 2.19 -8.89 61.37
C HIS A 557 1.22 -7.84 61.93
N ALA A 558 0.63 -8.05 63.13
CA ALA A 558 -0.37 -7.17 63.73
C ALA A 558 0.02 -5.68 63.78
N GLN A 559 1.32 -5.31 63.74
CA GLN A 559 1.76 -3.92 63.58
C GLN A 559 1.32 -3.24 62.26
N TYR A 560 0.82 -4.01 61.29
CA TYR A 560 0.27 -3.57 60.01
C TYR A 560 -1.24 -3.85 59.92
N GLU A 561 -1.95 -3.88 61.06
CA GLU A 561 -3.40 -4.10 61.12
C GLU A 561 -4.15 -3.22 60.11
N GLY A 562 -5.03 -3.85 59.33
CA GLY A 562 -5.74 -3.20 58.22
C GLY A 562 -5.01 -3.26 56.87
N GLY A 563 -3.82 -3.86 56.80
CA GLY A 563 -3.13 -4.21 55.56
C GLY A 563 -3.61 -5.52 54.91
N VAL A 564 -3.14 -5.79 53.70
CA VAL A 564 -3.42 -7.05 52.98
C VAL A 564 -2.34 -8.07 53.33
N GLU A 565 -2.76 -9.21 53.89
CA GLU A 565 -1.87 -10.33 54.21
C GLU A 565 -1.65 -11.20 52.96
N ALA A 566 -2.74 -11.58 52.29
CA ALA A 566 -2.66 -12.39 51.09
C ALA A 566 -3.81 -12.12 50.12
N VAL A 567 -3.55 -12.33 48.83
CA VAL A 567 -4.54 -12.37 47.75
C VAL A 567 -4.74 -13.81 47.34
N HIS A 568 -6.01 -14.21 47.20
CA HIS A 568 -6.38 -15.55 46.78
C HIS A 568 -7.25 -15.50 45.52
N MET A 569 -7.02 -16.44 44.60
CA MET A 569 -7.84 -16.63 43.41
C MET A 569 -8.15 -18.11 43.20
N GLN A 570 -9.37 -18.41 42.75
CA GLN A 570 -9.82 -19.79 42.53
C GLN A 570 -10.72 -19.89 41.30
N PHE A 571 -10.49 -20.92 40.49
CA PHE A 571 -11.38 -21.31 39.40
C PHE A 571 -12.74 -21.77 39.92
N LEU A 572 -13.83 -21.30 39.30
CA LEU A 572 -15.21 -21.60 39.70
C LEU A 572 -15.97 -22.44 38.67
N SER A 573 -15.87 -22.09 37.41
CA SER A 573 -16.60 -22.77 36.33
C SER A 573 -16.06 -22.34 34.98
N ASP A 574 -16.38 -23.12 33.94
CA ASP A 574 -16.21 -22.64 32.57
C ASP A 574 -17.21 -21.49 32.29
N GLY A 575 -16.86 -20.55 31.40
CA GLY A 575 -17.74 -19.45 30.99
C GLY A 575 -17.07 -18.08 31.01
N ASN A 576 -17.90 -17.02 30.93
CA ASN A 576 -17.50 -15.61 30.85
C ASN A 576 -18.20 -14.80 31.97
N VAL A 577 -17.66 -13.64 32.31
CA VAL A 577 -18.23 -12.74 33.34
C VAL A 577 -18.89 -11.53 32.70
N ASP A 578 -20.15 -11.25 33.06
CA ASP A 578 -20.80 -9.98 32.74
C ASP A 578 -20.45 -8.93 33.81
N TYR A 579 -19.43 -8.13 33.54
CA TYR A 579 -18.97 -7.05 34.44
C TYR A 579 -19.98 -5.90 34.60
N THR A 580 -21.05 -5.86 33.80
CA THR A 580 -22.12 -4.85 33.97
C THR A 580 -23.19 -5.29 34.96
N ASN A 581 -23.24 -6.58 35.29
CA ASN A 581 -24.12 -7.16 36.29
C ASN A 581 -23.48 -8.39 36.94
N PRO A 582 -22.36 -8.22 37.66
CA PRO A 582 -21.64 -9.35 38.25
C PRO A 582 -22.49 -10.02 39.35
N PRO A 583 -22.48 -11.36 39.46
CA PRO A 583 -23.21 -12.06 40.51
C PRO A 583 -22.65 -11.71 41.89
N ALA A 584 -23.54 -11.36 42.84
CA ALA A 584 -23.16 -10.99 44.22
C ALA A 584 -22.45 -12.12 44.98
N SER A 585 -22.69 -13.38 44.62
CA SER A 585 -22.03 -14.54 45.21
C SER A 585 -21.86 -15.62 44.15
N PRO A 586 -20.73 -15.64 43.42
CA PRO A 586 -20.52 -16.60 42.36
C PRO A 586 -20.36 -18.01 42.95
N GLN A 587 -21.26 -18.92 42.57
CA GLN A 587 -21.29 -20.29 43.07
C GLN A 587 -20.30 -21.17 42.29
N PRO A 588 -19.47 -22.00 42.97
CA PRO A 588 -18.62 -22.95 42.29
C PRO A 588 -19.47 -24.01 41.59
N SER A 589 -19.05 -24.43 40.40
CA SER A 589 -19.56 -25.65 39.77
C SER A 589 -19.25 -26.88 40.63
N GLU A 590 -20.00 -27.96 40.46
CA GLU A 590 -19.72 -29.24 41.16
C GLU A 590 -18.28 -29.72 40.91
N GLU A 591 -17.76 -29.50 39.70
CA GLU A 591 -16.36 -29.80 39.36
C GLU A 591 -15.38 -28.94 40.17
N ALA A 592 -15.61 -27.63 40.25
CA ALA A 592 -14.75 -26.74 41.00
C ALA A 592 -14.80 -26.99 42.51
N ALA A 593 -15.97 -27.38 43.05
CA ALA A 593 -16.11 -27.80 44.44
C ALA A 593 -15.32 -29.09 44.72
N ARG A 594 -15.39 -30.09 43.83
CA ARG A 594 -14.60 -31.32 43.96
C ARG A 594 -13.10 -31.03 43.88
N LEU A 595 -12.67 -30.22 42.90
CA LEU A 595 -11.27 -29.80 42.76
C LEU A 595 -10.78 -29.03 43.99
N ALA A 596 -11.65 -28.23 44.61
CA ALA A 596 -11.33 -27.50 45.83
C ALA A 596 -10.99 -28.45 46.99
N GLU A 597 -11.79 -29.49 47.19
CA GLU A 597 -11.58 -30.50 48.23
C GLU A 597 -10.34 -31.36 47.97
N GLU A 598 -10.17 -31.84 46.73
CA GLU A 598 -9.00 -32.64 46.31
C GLU A 598 -7.68 -31.88 46.54
N LEU A 599 -7.71 -30.57 46.31
CA LEU A 599 -6.52 -29.73 46.40
C LEU A 599 -6.30 -29.15 47.80
N GLU A 600 -7.19 -29.35 48.76
CA GLU A 600 -7.05 -28.76 50.09
C GLU A 600 -5.77 -29.24 50.78
N SER A 601 -5.48 -30.55 50.70
CA SER A 601 -4.25 -31.17 51.22
C SER A 601 -3.04 -31.07 50.28
N ALA A 602 -3.21 -30.58 49.05
CA ALA A 602 -2.10 -30.44 48.11
C ALA A 602 -1.14 -29.31 48.54
N LYS A 603 0.16 -29.51 48.34
CA LYS A 603 1.19 -28.50 48.65
C LYS A 603 1.08 -27.33 47.66
N TRP A 604 1.23 -26.11 48.16
CA TRP A 604 1.38 -24.92 47.32
C TRP A 604 2.74 -24.95 46.61
N GLU A 605 2.75 -24.75 45.30
CA GLU A 605 3.97 -24.67 44.49
C GLU A 605 4.24 -23.22 44.09
N ARG A 606 5.51 -22.80 44.09
CA ARG A 606 5.90 -21.51 43.55
C ARG A 606 5.72 -21.49 42.03
N LEU A 607 4.94 -20.55 41.53
CA LEU A 607 4.68 -20.36 40.11
C LEU A 607 5.58 -19.29 39.49
N CYS A 608 5.72 -18.15 40.16
CA CYS A 608 6.63 -17.07 39.79
C CYS A 608 6.90 -16.16 41.01
N THR A 609 7.79 -15.18 40.83
CA THR A 609 8.06 -14.12 41.81
C THR A 609 7.64 -12.78 41.20
N LEU A 610 6.88 -12.01 41.96
CA LEU A 610 6.38 -10.67 41.67
C LEU A 610 7.36 -9.65 42.27
N SER A 611 7.81 -8.65 41.51
CA SER A 611 8.53 -7.49 42.08
C SER A 611 7.59 -6.29 42.13
N VAL A 612 7.59 -5.56 43.24
CA VAL A 612 6.84 -4.31 43.42
C VAL A 612 7.80 -3.22 43.87
N ASP A 613 7.81 -2.09 43.17
CA ASP A 613 8.72 -0.95 43.37
C ASP A 613 7.96 0.36 43.70
N ALA A 614 6.64 0.38 43.51
CA ALA A 614 5.79 1.56 43.66
C ALA A 614 4.56 1.31 44.56
N GLY A 615 4.67 0.36 45.49
CA GLY A 615 3.67 0.12 46.54
C GLY A 615 2.33 -0.51 46.12
N GLY A 616 2.13 -0.88 44.85
CA GLY A 616 0.89 -1.49 44.36
C GLY A 616 1.12 -2.58 43.32
N CYS A 617 0.35 -3.67 43.39
CA CYS A 617 0.47 -4.79 42.45
C CYS A 617 -0.87 -5.20 41.86
N GLY A 618 -0.81 -5.76 40.65
CA GLY A 618 -1.96 -6.30 39.94
C GLY A 618 -1.76 -7.76 39.54
N ILE A 619 -2.80 -8.58 39.74
CA ILE A 619 -2.93 -9.90 39.13
C ILE A 619 -4.13 -9.86 38.19
N ILE A 620 -3.88 -9.74 36.87
CA ILE A 620 -4.90 -9.44 35.87
C ILE A 620 -4.82 -10.43 34.71
N ALA A 621 -5.95 -10.97 34.26
CA ALA A 621 -6.05 -11.80 33.08
C ALA A 621 -5.62 -11.04 31.82
N ARG A 622 -4.67 -11.61 31.08
CA ARG A 622 -4.19 -11.03 29.82
C ARG A 622 -5.33 -10.84 28.82
N SER A 623 -6.32 -11.73 28.83
CA SER A 623 -7.52 -11.65 27.99
C SER A 623 -8.34 -10.37 28.21
N ALA A 624 -8.38 -9.82 29.42
CA ALA A 624 -9.11 -8.59 29.71
C ALA A 624 -8.48 -7.36 29.04
N LEU A 625 -7.14 -7.36 28.88
CA LEU A 625 -6.36 -6.29 28.26
C LEU A 625 -6.06 -6.53 26.76
N SER A 626 -6.35 -7.73 26.25
CA SER A 626 -6.11 -8.13 24.85
C SER A 626 -7.22 -7.68 23.89
N LYS A 627 -7.02 -7.88 22.58
CA LYS A 627 -8.02 -7.51 21.54
C LYS A 627 -9.37 -8.17 21.85
N GLY A 628 -10.42 -7.34 22.01
CA GLY A 628 -11.77 -7.80 22.36
C GLY A 628 -12.04 -7.97 23.85
N GLY A 629 -11.04 -7.77 24.71
CA GLY A 629 -11.17 -7.82 26.16
C GLY A 629 -11.92 -6.61 26.74
N PHE A 630 -12.51 -6.79 27.92
CA PHE A 630 -13.36 -5.77 28.57
C PHE A 630 -12.62 -4.45 28.84
N LEU A 631 -11.36 -4.53 29.23
CA LEU A 631 -10.51 -3.39 29.56
C LEU A 631 -9.82 -2.81 28.33
N ARG A 632 -10.00 -3.38 27.14
CA ARG A 632 -9.36 -2.86 25.92
C ARG A 632 -10.29 -1.91 25.17
N SER A 633 -9.84 -0.67 25.00
CA SER A 633 -10.47 0.32 24.11
C SER A 633 -9.51 0.73 22.99
N LYS A 634 -10.05 1.03 21.81
CA LYS A 634 -9.30 1.68 20.71
C LYS A 634 -9.09 3.18 20.98
N LEU A 635 -9.78 3.75 21.97
CA LEU A 635 -9.79 5.18 22.30
C LEU A 635 -8.97 5.54 23.53
N VAL A 636 -8.53 4.53 24.30
CA VAL A 636 -7.83 4.71 25.57
C VAL A 636 -6.55 3.88 25.52
N GLU A 637 -5.43 4.52 25.81
CA GLU A 637 -4.13 3.86 25.89
C GLU A 637 -4.09 2.90 27.08
N ILE A 638 -3.25 1.87 26.97
CA ILE A 638 -3.20 0.84 28.02
C ILE A 638 -2.69 1.41 29.34
N ASP A 639 -1.76 2.36 29.29
CA ASP A 639 -1.20 3.04 30.45
C ASP A 639 -2.30 3.75 31.24
N THR A 640 -3.19 4.49 30.56
CA THR A 640 -4.34 5.14 31.20
C THR A 640 -5.33 4.14 31.81
N ILE A 641 -5.48 2.96 31.21
CA ILE A 641 -6.29 1.88 31.78
C ILE A 641 -5.60 1.38 33.06
N LEU A 642 -4.31 1.07 33.02
CA LEU A 642 -3.54 0.61 34.18
C LEU A 642 -3.57 1.64 35.31
N GLU A 643 -3.39 2.92 35.03
CA GLU A 643 -3.58 4.03 35.98
C GLU A 643 -5.00 4.00 36.58
N THR A 644 -6.03 3.86 35.75
CA THR A 644 -7.42 3.79 36.23
C THR A 644 -7.68 2.58 37.12
N LEU A 645 -7.03 1.43 36.85
CA LEU A 645 -7.12 0.24 37.70
C LEU A 645 -6.34 0.43 39.00
N ALA A 646 -5.17 1.06 38.90
CA ALA A 646 -4.28 1.37 40.01
C ALA A 646 -4.89 2.40 40.97
N ASP A 647 -5.78 3.29 40.51
CA ASP A 647 -6.52 4.22 41.37
C ASP A 647 -7.73 3.57 42.08
N GLY A 648 -8.04 2.30 41.78
CA GLY A 648 -9.13 1.56 42.44
C GLY A 648 -10.55 2.13 42.23
N GLY A 649 -10.71 3.11 41.34
CA GLY A 649 -12.01 3.74 41.04
C GLY A 649 -12.60 4.63 42.15
N SER A 650 -11.87 4.92 43.24
CA SER A 650 -12.26 5.86 44.30
C SER A 650 -11.24 6.98 44.46
N ASP A 651 -11.64 8.16 44.92
CA ASP A 651 -10.74 9.30 45.19
C ASP A 651 -9.83 9.09 46.43
N SER A 652 -9.73 7.87 46.96
CA SER A 652 -8.89 7.53 48.12
C SER A 652 -7.44 7.31 47.68
N MET A 653 -6.54 8.13 48.22
CA MET A 653 -5.10 8.10 47.96
C MET A 653 -4.38 6.87 48.56
N TYR A 654 -5.08 6.05 49.35
CA TYR A 654 -4.58 4.79 49.90
C TYR A 654 -5.41 3.64 49.32
N LEU A 655 -4.74 2.79 48.54
CA LEU A 655 -5.38 1.67 47.86
C LEU A 655 -5.86 0.63 48.87
N SER A 656 -7.17 0.50 49.01
CA SER A 656 -7.74 -0.76 49.49
C SER A 656 -7.61 -1.81 48.39
N PRO A 657 -7.38 -3.09 48.72
CA PRO A 657 -7.55 -4.18 47.77
C PRO A 657 -8.86 -4.04 46.98
N THR A 658 -8.75 -4.00 45.65
CA THR A 658 -9.83 -3.68 44.73
C THR A 658 -9.93 -4.75 43.64
N ALA A 659 -11.10 -5.38 43.54
CA ALA A 659 -11.42 -6.25 42.43
C ALA A 659 -11.64 -5.43 41.14
N VAL A 660 -11.07 -5.88 40.03
CA VAL A 660 -11.18 -5.20 38.73
C VAL A 660 -11.60 -6.17 37.64
N PRO A 661 -12.15 -5.71 36.51
CA PRO A 661 -12.45 -6.61 35.42
C PRO A 661 -11.19 -7.39 34.99
N GLY A 662 -11.28 -8.72 35.01
CA GLY A 662 -10.16 -9.61 34.70
C GLY A 662 -9.22 -9.90 35.86
N GLY A 663 -9.40 -9.36 37.07
CA GLY A 663 -8.54 -9.71 38.19
C GLY A 663 -8.64 -8.78 39.38
N ILE A 664 -7.47 -8.41 39.92
CA ILE A 664 -7.37 -7.76 41.23
C ILE A 664 -6.18 -6.83 41.29
N VAL A 665 -6.33 -5.73 42.03
CA VAL A 665 -5.28 -4.75 42.32
C VAL A 665 -5.25 -4.52 43.82
N CYS A 666 -4.07 -4.52 44.43
CA CYS A 666 -3.93 -4.30 45.87
C CYS A 666 -2.61 -3.58 46.21
N PRO A 667 -2.57 -2.88 47.35
CA PRO A 667 -1.30 -2.41 47.89
C PRO A 667 -0.38 -3.61 48.15
N SER A 668 0.92 -3.48 47.87
CA SER A 668 1.88 -4.47 48.36
C SER A 668 2.02 -4.33 49.87
N GLY A 669 2.13 -5.44 50.61
CA GLY A 669 2.09 -5.49 52.08
C GLY A 669 3.08 -4.53 52.79
N PRO A 670 4.29 -4.96 53.18
CA PRO A 670 5.24 -4.12 53.91
C PRO A 670 6.01 -3.09 53.06
N GLY A 671 5.77 -3.02 51.74
CA GLY A 671 6.41 -2.04 50.85
C GLY A 671 6.96 -2.66 49.55
N ASP A 672 8.07 -2.10 49.07
CA ASP A 672 8.74 -2.52 47.84
C ASP A 672 9.52 -3.83 48.07
N GLY A 673 9.44 -4.79 47.14
CA GLY A 673 10.09 -6.09 47.30
C GLY A 673 9.61 -7.18 46.34
N GLY A 674 10.24 -8.35 46.48
CA GLY A 674 9.90 -9.57 45.74
C GLY A 674 8.96 -10.48 46.54
N TYR A 675 7.83 -10.87 45.95
CA TYR A 675 6.80 -11.69 46.58
C TYR A 675 6.54 -12.95 45.76
N ASP A 676 6.41 -14.10 46.42
CA ASP A 676 6.13 -15.35 45.72
C ASP A 676 4.64 -15.48 45.36
N VAL A 677 4.39 -15.86 44.12
CA VAL A 677 3.08 -16.22 43.62
C VAL A 677 3.01 -17.73 43.61
N LEU A 678 2.17 -18.28 44.48
CA LEU A 678 1.98 -19.70 44.69
C LEU A 678 0.73 -20.19 43.96
N GLY A 679 0.66 -21.48 43.65
CA GLY A 679 -0.57 -22.08 43.14
C GLY A 679 -0.67 -23.58 43.30
N LYS A 680 -1.88 -24.06 42.98
CA LYS A 680 -2.23 -25.47 42.93
C LYS A 680 -2.72 -25.82 41.53
N LYS A 681 -2.29 -26.97 41.03
CA LYS A 681 -2.59 -27.45 39.67
C LYS A 681 -3.57 -28.61 39.69
N ASP A 682 -4.42 -28.71 38.68
CA ASP A 682 -5.27 -29.88 38.46
C ASP A 682 -4.46 -31.07 37.90
N ALA A 683 -5.14 -32.22 37.71
CA ALA A 683 -4.51 -33.43 37.18
C ALA A 683 -3.95 -33.25 35.74
N GLN A 684 -4.33 -32.19 35.03
CA GLN A 684 -3.82 -31.85 33.71
C GLN A 684 -2.67 -30.83 33.77
N GLY A 685 -2.20 -30.48 34.98
CA GLY A 685 -1.13 -29.52 35.20
C GLY A 685 -1.55 -28.06 35.02
N ARG A 686 -2.85 -27.75 34.93
CA ARG A 686 -3.35 -26.37 34.81
C ARG A 686 -3.53 -25.75 36.17
N VAL A 687 -3.13 -24.50 36.33
CA VAL A 687 -3.31 -23.74 37.58
C VAL A 687 -4.80 -23.46 37.79
N VAL A 688 -5.33 -23.86 38.94
CA VAL A 688 -6.74 -23.70 39.34
C VAL A 688 -6.93 -22.95 40.66
N ARG A 689 -5.85 -22.74 41.42
CA ARG A 689 -5.77 -21.81 42.56
C ARG A 689 -4.47 -21.02 42.50
N VAL A 690 -4.53 -19.74 42.83
CA VAL A 690 -3.39 -18.84 42.94
C VAL A 690 -3.45 -18.14 44.30
N MET A 691 -2.30 -17.97 44.93
CA MET A 691 -2.15 -17.20 46.16
C MET A 691 -0.91 -16.31 46.02
N CYS A 692 -1.03 -15.03 46.33
CA CYS A 692 0.11 -14.15 46.52
C CYS A 692 0.13 -13.77 48.00
N ASP A 693 1.19 -14.19 48.69
CA ASP A 693 1.39 -13.94 50.11
C ASP A 693 2.45 -12.84 50.24
N PHE A 694 2.09 -11.72 50.87
CA PHE A 694 2.96 -10.55 50.95
C PHE A 694 3.90 -10.57 52.16
N TRP A 695 3.82 -11.59 53.02
CA TRP A 695 4.49 -11.58 54.31
C TRP A 695 5.28 -12.85 54.60
N THR A 696 5.01 -13.94 53.89
CA THR A 696 5.87 -15.13 53.96
C THR A 696 7.20 -14.90 53.24
N ASP A 697 8.26 -14.70 54.02
CA ASP A 697 9.64 -14.68 53.53
C ASP A 697 10.10 -16.13 53.22
N TRP A 698 9.77 -16.60 52.02
CA TRP A 698 10.08 -17.98 51.60
C TRP A 698 11.59 -18.23 51.52
N MET A 699 12.40 -17.19 51.32
CA MET A 699 13.87 -17.30 51.30
C MET A 699 14.43 -17.74 52.65
N LYS A 700 13.85 -17.26 53.77
CA LYS A 700 14.24 -17.73 55.11
C LYS A 700 13.84 -19.18 55.42
N ARG A 701 12.94 -19.79 54.65
CA ARG A 701 12.49 -21.18 54.85
C ARG A 701 13.28 -22.21 54.02
N GLN A 702 14.02 -21.81 53.00
CA GLN A 702 14.89 -22.75 52.25
C GLN A 702 16.25 -22.98 52.92
N ASP A 703 16.72 -22.03 53.74
CA ASP A 703 18.00 -22.12 54.45
C ASP A 703 17.95 -22.95 55.74
N ASN A 704 16.84 -23.63 56.07
CA ASN A 704 16.84 -24.53 57.23
C ASN A 704 15.93 -25.76 57.08
N PRO A 705 16.43 -26.85 56.46
CA PRO A 705 15.92 -28.19 56.71
C PRO A 705 16.68 -28.94 57.81
N ASP A 706 17.94 -28.58 58.13
CA ASP A 706 18.84 -29.41 58.96
C ASP A 706 19.99 -28.60 59.64
N ASP A 707 19.77 -27.43 60.24
CA ASP A 707 20.76 -26.88 61.19
C ASP A 707 20.72 -27.64 62.52
N VAL A 708 21.39 -28.79 62.47
CA VAL A 708 21.95 -29.54 63.58
C VAL A 708 23.07 -28.69 64.19
N ASP A 709 23.07 -28.64 65.51
CA ASP A 709 24.15 -28.13 66.35
C ASP A 709 25.54 -28.54 65.82
N GLU A 710 26.46 -27.58 65.68
CA GLU A 710 27.85 -27.79 66.08
C GLU A 710 28.57 -26.45 66.27
N ASP A 711 29.18 -26.37 67.43
CA ASP A 711 29.92 -25.26 68.01
C ASP A 711 31.20 -24.89 67.23
N ASP A 712 31.77 -23.79 67.70
CA ASP A 712 33.20 -23.44 67.74
C ASP A 712 33.76 -22.40 66.74
N GLU A 713 33.96 -21.22 67.34
CA GLU A 713 35.25 -20.53 67.49
C GLU A 713 35.92 -19.86 66.26
N ASP A 714 36.02 -18.54 66.43
CA ASP A 714 37.25 -17.74 66.39
C ASP A 714 37.62 -16.86 65.17
N GLU A 715 37.83 -15.60 65.56
CA GLU A 715 38.90 -14.68 65.19
C GLU A 715 38.99 -14.05 63.77
N SER A 716 38.58 -12.78 63.75
CA SER A 716 39.46 -11.61 63.57
C SER A 716 40.11 -11.32 62.19
N LEU A 717 39.85 -10.07 61.76
CA LEU A 717 40.78 -9.08 61.17
C LEU A 717 41.56 -9.41 59.88
N GLY A 718 41.43 -8.51 58.89
CA GLY A 718 42.53 -8.27 57.94
C GLY A 718 42.16 -7.49 56.66
N ASN A 719 42.40 -6.17 56.69
CA ASN A 719 42.56 -5.35 55.48
C ASN A 719 43.73 -5.84 54.60
N VAL A 720 43.68 -5.53 53.29
CA VAL A 720 44.71 -4.80 52.49
C VAL A 720 44.67 -5.23 51.00
N VAL A 721 44.31 -4.26 50.16
CA VAL A 721 44.92 -3.80 48.88
C VAL A 721 45.39 -4.83 47.85
N ASP A 722 44.83 -4.79 46.63
CA ASP A 722 45.58 -4.38 45.42
C ASP A 722 44.68 -4.17 44.19
N GLN A 723 44.91 -3.04 43.50
CA GLN A 723 44.60 -2.78 42.08
C GLN A 723 45.62 -3.55 41.19
N PRO A 724 45.47 -3.74 39.84
CA PRO A 724 45.06 -2.69 38.91
C PRO A 724 44.40 -3.07 37.54
N GLU A 725 43.82 -2.02 36.95
CA GLU A 725 43.89 -1.54 35.55
C GLU A 725 43.49 -2.36 34.28
N VAL A 726 42.60 -1.69 33.53
CA VAL A 726 42.67 -1.32 32.09
C VAL A 726 42.25 -2.35 31.04
N PHE A 727 41.17 -2.01 30.32
CA PHE A 727 41.19 -1.98 28.86
C PHE A 727 40.25 -0.90 28.30
N THR A 728 40.80 -0.09 27.40
CA THR A 728 40.21 1.11 26.78
C THR A 728 39.59 0.79 25.42
N GLY A 729 38.63 1.62 24.99
CA GLY A 729 38.40 1.84 23.55
C GLY A 729 37.00 2.30 23.17
N ARG A 730 36.79 3.62 23.04
CA ARG A 730 36.16 4.18 21.83
C ARG A 730 36.37 5.69 21.69
N GLN A 731 36.63 6.06 20.45
CA GLN A 731 37.14 7.34 19.97
C GLN A 731 36.10 8.45 19.94
N SER A 732 36.65 9.65 20.08
CA SER A 732 36.07 10.98 19.96
C SER A 732 35.75 11.39 18.52
N PHE A 733 34.79 12.30 18.37
CA PHE A 733 34.81 13.31 17.30
C PHE A 733 34.70 14.69 17.93
N ALA A 734 35.70 15.52 17.64
CA ALA A 734 35.81 16.89 18.07
C ALA A 734 35.16 17.85 17.07
N SER A 735 34.57 18.86 17.67
CA SER A 735 34.08 20.15 17.18
C SER A 735 35.06 20.98 16.35
N GLY A 736 34.52 21.84 15.49
CA GLY A 736 35.17 23.08 15.07
C GLY A 736 34.20 24.07 14.37
N PRO A 737 34.30 25.40 14.58
CA PRO A 737 33.17 26.34 14.52
C PRO A 737 33.31 27.43 13.44
N LEU A 738 32.28 28.30 13.28
CA LEU A 738 32.36 29.79 13.18
C LEU A 738 31.07 30.40 12.55
N LEU A 739 30.22 31.00 13.40
CA LEU A 739 29.80 32.43 13.46
C LEU A 739 29.19 33.17 12.23
N PRO A 740 28.49 34.32 12.41
CA PRO A 740 27.08 34.44 12.00
C PRO A 740 26.74 35.63 11.06
N ASN A 741 25.44 35.72 10.74
CA ASN A 741 24.59 36.93 10.82
C ASN A 741 24.07 37.61 9.52
N VAL A 742 22.81 38.09 9.63
CA VAL A 742 22.11 39.19 8.92
C VAL A 742 21.36 38.92 7.60
N GLY A 743 20.04 38.74 7.73
CA GLY A 743 18.93 39.51 7.11
C GLY A 743 18.93 39.88 5.62
N LYS A 744 17.94 39.33 4.88
CA LYS A 744 16.82 40.07 4.27
C LYS A 744 15.72 39.10 3.84
#